data_AF-A0A6A6JYW7-F1
#
_entry.id   AF-A0A6A6JYW7-F1
#
_cell.length_a   1.000
_cell.length_b   1.000
_cell.length_c   1.000
_cell.angle_alpha   90.00
_cell.angle_beta   90.00
_cell.angle_gamma   90.00
#
_symmetry.space_group_name_H-M   'P 1'
#
loop_
_entity.id
_entity.type
_entity.pdbx_description
1 polymer ?
#
loop_
_entity_poly.entity_id
_entity_poly.type
_entity_poly.pdbx_seq_one_letter_code
_entity_poly.pdbx_strand_id
1 'polypeptide(L)'
;MLTTSILSTITSIVNNTVWKSVTKSIEEALSQTITEGSPTPHWRGRAGTRVRTSLKEIAIQTSTYGKMLCKVYGTAKVSGNIIWAQPIKRVKHKAVHVKHNSQSVKHTTSYHATLAIAICSGPIHRLSRMWANGKPLDLATVKHRLYKGTEDQEPDPLMSSTEKSTPAYRGIAYIVVEDLPLQDYNGTVPGFTFEVTAYPEGFLRDHVIQKIYGIHTVGSREFSYDTETQKITQTGSIGTQEVAYGTAVKINGESGYTRPNALLALDAMQGTLTNVQWVAVTVYWFTDGPNIRQCKVRPATMYGHGTKIIPDTWKVGNFTATNAYKLGPENGRHTLKGTANDVSLVRYIRELKSRGYKVLLLPKLIVNFEEGTQLVCENPQDIGQFFDRQYRPFMEHYCLLTGGIIDAFVIGSGFTSLTRIKDGTESFPAVEELIRLAELAKKTLGSSVVVTYAANWDEYHSYDGTYNMDALWASEYVDVIGINAYFPLADTPNPMHRFSIQSVARSWHNGEGYNHPHENFPPKQSEVYHENPDPAWKNIHQWWSHDHINRHSSKKTAWQPKSKKVWFIEYGFRSVTDCTYRQLSPEQHASVAGSVATDNVDFFAQKTAIEGTLDAWHSSEMVERMFLYAWNLEPYVKTESYSYQNWQTGHWVNGKIDSVALSATLQSILGEMGLRSTTPKEVDELVLGYSICNYISAEAAVRELATIYCLDMREEEGGLIFSGTNPKSVLHVPAEDIIPDSYQATYTPKATCGAQALLYISLGYQSRLRNPQARQADWPKSSILQTSLVLDDLQAEAIVDNLQYLITNQNCFYRISLPIKYAHLNVGDVIGIELEHMQHMIKIAEGEAVLERAPFVDVVVGPQSIHTLPELIMKVTRDAKQVNIEFPVISKFDSIPTDARVGRGVSAFVSVQEGCDKFCTFCVVPYTRGPEYSRSVEDIMVEVEKLADGGTKEVVLLGQNVNAYHGTYKGDEWDLGRLIQKVAEVDGIKRIRYTTSHPRDMHSSLYEAHKYEPKLMPCVHLPVQSGSDSVLRRMNRKHSVKEYIDIIDILRDARNDIAFSSDFIVGFPGETEEDFEGTMNLVRHVGFATSYSFKYSPRPGTPARSIQTRCQRKKKAAACTGYNICCLTSSVLSIVV
;
A
#
# COMPACT_ATOMS: atom_id res chain seq x y z
N MET A 1 -59.63 -42.29 23.01
CA MET A 1 -58.96 -40.97 22.95
C MET A 1 -57.69 -40.86 23.80
N LEU A 2 -57.47 -41.67 24.85
CA LEU A 2 -56.23 -41.57 25.67
C LEU A 2 -55.02 -42.38 25.16
N THR A 3 -55.20 -43.36 24.28
CA THR A 3 -54.10 -44.20 23.75
C THR A 3 -53.39 -43.59 22.53
N THR A 4 -54.10 -42.86 21.67
CA THR A 4 -53.51 -42.24 20.46
C THR A 4 -52.55 -41.10 20.78
N SER A 5 -52.80 -40.32 21.84
CA SER A 5 -51.93 -39.20 22.26
C SER A 5 -50.58 -39.68 22.80
N ILE A 6 -50.54 -40.85 23.46
CA ILE A 6 -49.31 -41.39 24.05
C ILE A 6 -48.42 -41.99 22.95
N LEU A 7 -48.98 -42.72 21.98
CA LEU A 7 -48.20 -43.19 20.83
C LEU A 7 -47.71 -42.04 19.94
N SER A 8 -48.52 -41.01 19.64
CA SER A 8 -48.04 -39.86 18.87
C SER A 8 -46.92 -39.10 19.60
N THR A 9 -46.99 -39.00 20.93
CA THR A 9 -45.96 -38.35 21.74
C THR A 9 -44.69 -39.20 21.82
N ILE A 10 -44.78 -40.52 22.01
CA ILE A 10 -43.61 -41.40 21.99
C ILE A 10 -42.99 -41.49 20.59
N THR A 11 -43.77 -41.54 19.51
CA THR A 11 -43.22 -41.52 18.14
C THR A 11 -42.65 -40.14 17.78
N SER A 12 -43.23 -39.04 18.29
CA SER A 12 -42.64 -37.70 18.16
C SER A 12 -41.32 -37.57 18.91
N ILE A 13 -41.24 -38.09 20.14
CA ILE A 13 -40.02 -38.08 20.96
C ILE A 13 -38.97 -39.02 20.36
N VAL A 14 -39.33 -40.23 19.92
CA VAL A 14 -38.39 -41.16 19.28
C VAL A 14 -37.93 -40.61 17.92
N ASN A 15 -38.80 -40.04 17.09
CA ASN A 15 -38.36 -39.41 15.84
C ASN A 15 -37.51 -38.16 16.10
N ASN A 16 -37.81 -37.32 17.10
CA ASN A 16 -36.97 -36.18 17.45
C ASN A 16 -35.65 -36.59 18.11
N THR A 17 -35.60 -37.67 18.88
CA THR A 17 -34.36 -38.14 19.53
C THR A 17 -33.51 -38.97 18.58
N VAL A 18 -34.12 -39.74 17.66
CA VAL A 18 -33.41 -40.36 16.54
C VAL A 18 -32.98 -39.31 15.53
N TRP A 19 -33.79 -38.30 15.18
CA TRP A 19 -33.30 -37.18 14.37
C TRP A 19 -32.24 -36.37 15.10
N LYS A 20 -32.34 -36.10 16.40
CA LYS A 20 -31.26 -35.41 17.15
C LYS A 20 -30.00 -36.25 17.31
N SER A 21 -30.11 -37.57 17.44
CA SER A 21 -28.95 -38.47 17.50
C SER A 21 -28.33 -38.67 16.12
N VAL A 22 -29.15 -38.78 15.06
CA VAL A 22 -28.69 -38.84 13.68
C VAL A 22 -28.16 -37.48 13.21
N THR A 23 -28.75 -36.34 13.57
CA THR A 23 -28.15 -35.02 13.32
C THR A 23 -26.95 -34.79 14.19
N LYS A 24 -26.87 -35.27 15.43
CA LYS A 24 -25.64 -35.17 16.23
C LYS A 24 -24.53 -36.06 15.70
N SER A 25 -24.80 -37.29 15.28
CA SER A 25 -23.81 -38.14 14.59
C SER A 25 -23.46 -37.61 13.20
N ILE A 26 -24.41 -36.98 12.50
CA ILE A 26 -24.15 -36.24 11.25
C ILE A 26 -23.42 -34.94 11.55
N GLU A 27 -23.58 -34.26 12.68
CA GLU A 27 -22.89 -33.03 13.07
C GLU A 27 -21.50 -33.31 13.65
N GLU A 28 -21.28 -34.46 14.27
CA GLU A 28 -19.96 -34.98 14.66
C GLU A 28 -19.21 -35.46 13.40
N ALA A 29 -19.89 -36.16 12.47
CA ALA A 29 -19.32 -36.49 11.17
C ALA A 29 -19.11 -35.26 10.25
N LEU A 30 -20.00 -34.27 10.28
CA LEU A 30 -19.85 -32.99 9.57
C LEU A 30 -18.82 -32.09 10.26
N SER A 31 -18.64 -32.14 11.58
CA SER A 31 -17.54 -31.44 12.26
C SER A 31 -16.19 -32.06 11.89
N GLN A 32 -16.14 -33.38 11.68
CA GLN A 32 -14.96 -34.04 11.11
C GLN A 32 -14.79 -33.83 9.58
N THR A 33 -15.78 -33.27 8.86
CA THR A 33 -15.73 -33.10 7.38
C THR A 33 -15.96 -31.65 6.89
N ILE A 34 -16.26 -30.70 7.78
CA ILE A 34 -16.47 -29.27 7.49
C ILE A 34 -15.51 -28.46 8.38
N THR A 35 -14.23 -28.63 8.11
CA THR A 35 -13.15 -27.72 8.51
C THR A 35 -12.46 -27.20 7.24
N GLU A 36 -13.27 -26.59 6.36
CA GLU A 36 -12.86 -26.18 5.01
C GLU A 36 -12.94 -24.66 4.75
N GLY A 37 -12.57 -23.84 5.75
CA GLY A 37 -12.42 -22.38 5.61
C GLY A 37 -12.26 -21.67 6.95
N SER A 38 -11.09 -21.09 7.19
CA SER A 38 -10.64 -20.54 8.49
C SER A 38 -11.63 -19.58 9.17
N PRO A 39 -11.73 -19.56 10.51
CA PRO A 39 -12.38 -18.46 11.22
C PRO A 39 -11.63 -17.14 10.95
N THR A 40 -12.37 -16.09 10.64
CA THR A 40 -11.89 -14.70 10.69
C THR A 40 -12.14 -14.12 12.08
N PRO A 41 -11.28 -13.24 12.61
CA PRO A 41 -11.45 -12.63 13.93
C PRO A 41 -12.81 -11.94 14.07
N HIS A 42 -13.42 -12.10 15.26
CA HIS A 42 -14.88 -12.24 15.37
C HIS A 42 -15.67 -10.93 15.50
N TRP A 43 -14.99 -9.78 15.37
CA TRP A 43 -15.63 -8.47 15.17
C TRP A 43 -16.23 -8.31 13.76
N ARG A 44 -16.02 -9.28 12.87
CA ARG A 44 -16.62 -9.31 11.53
C ARG A 44 -17.82 -10.23 11.48
N GLY A 45 -18.97 -9.71 11.92
CA GLY A 45 -20.27 -10.28 11.58
C GLY A 45 -20.39 -10.51 10.06
N ARG A 46 -21.16 -11.54 9.67
CA ARG A 46 -21.42 -11.86 8.24
C ARG A 46 -22.36 -10.84 7.59
N ALA A 47 -21.93 -9.58 7.49
CA ALA A 47 -22.48 -8.63 6.53
C ALA A 47 -22.02 -9.08 5.12
N GLY A 48 -22.97 -9.54 4.32
CA GLY A 48 -22.72 -10.22 3.04
C GLY A 48 -22.33 -9.29 1.89
N THR A 49 -21.26 -8.51 2.02
CA THR A 49 -20.77 -7.63 0.93
C THR A 49 -19.36 -8.02 0.51
N ARG A 50 -19.25 -8.94 -0.46
CA ARG A 50 -17.98 -9.25 -1.15
C ARG A 50 -17.59 -8.10 -2.12
N VAL A 51 -17.24 -6.94 -1.58
CA VAL A 51 -16.51 -5.93 -2.35
C VAL A 51 -15.03 -6.32 -2.31
N ARG A 52 -14.51 -6.87 -3.41
CA ARG A 52 -13.08 -7.12 -3.58
C ARG A 52 -12.52 -6.11 -4.56
N THR A 53 -11.49 -5.37 -4.16
CA THR A 53 -10.61 -4.64 -5.06
C THR A 53 -9.91 -5.63 -5.99
N SER A 54 -10.25 -5.61 -7.28
CA SER A 54 -9.73 -6.56 -8.27
C SER A 54 -8.39 -6.09 -8.81
N LEU A 55 -7.29 -6.64 -8.28
CA LEU A 55 -5.92 -6.33 -8.71
C LEU A 55 -5.65 -6.56 -10.22
N LYS A 56 -6.53 -7.27 -10.93
CA LYS A 56 -6.42 -7.52 -12.37
C LYS A 56 -6.66 -6.27 -13.23
N GLU A 57 -7.35 -5.26 -12.70
CA GLU A 57 -7.78 -4.08 -13.48
C GLU A 57 -6.76 -2.92 -13.43
N ILE A 58 -5.89 -2.89 -12.42
CA ILE A 58 -4.86 -1.84 -12.23
C ILE A 58 -3.87 -1.77 -13.41
N ALA A 59 -3.69 -2.88 -14.14
CA ALA A 59 -2.71 -3.01 -15.23
C ALA A 59 -3.25 -2.74 -16.65
N ILE A 60 -4.55 -2.45 -16.81
CA ILE A 60 -5.18 -2.32 -18.13
C ILE A 60 -5.63 -0.88 -18.39
N GLN A 61 -4.87 -0.17 -19.22
CA GLN A 61 -5.39 1.04 -19.88
C GLN A 61 -6.50 0.65 -20.86
N THR A 62 -7.61 1.38 -20.80
CA THR A 62 -8.73 1.30 -21.74
C THR A 62 -9.16 2.73 -22.05
N SER A 63 -9.40 3.04 -23.33
CA SER A 63 -9.92 4.35 -23.76
C SER A 63 -11.44 4.30 -23.77
N THR A 64 -12.05 4.33 -22.58
CA THR A 64 -13.47 4.04 -22.37
C THR A 64 -14.13 5.08 -21.48
N TYR A 65 -15.22 5.69 -21.94
CA TYR A 65 -16.09 6.52 -21.11
C TYR A 65 -16.70 5.70 -19.96
N GLY A 66 -16.97 6.35 -18.82
CA GLY A 66 -17.52 5.70 -17.63
C GLY A 66 -16.51 4.96 -16.75
N LYS A 67 -15.22 4.92 -17.11
CA LYS A 67 -14.17 4.39 -16.24
C LYS A 67 -13.87 5.38 -15.10
N MET A 68 -13.84 4.88 -13.86
CA MET A 68 -13.38 5.65 -12.70
C MET A 68 -11.89 6.00 -12.84
N LEU A 69 -11.53 7.25 -12.52
CA LEU A 69 -10.13 7.64 -12.34
C LEU A 69 -9.66 7.21 -10.95
N CYS A 70 -8.52 6.54 -10.87
CA CYS A 70 -7.96 6.12 -9.59
C CYS A 70 -7.83 7.30 -8.62
N LYS A 71 -8.19 7.12 -7.36
CA LYS A 71 -7.77 7.99 -6.26
C LYS A 71 -6.53 7.38 -5.61
N VAL A 72 -5.51 8.18 -5.31
CA VAL A 72 -4.21 7.71 -4.82
C VAL A 72 -3.86 8.37 -3.49
N TYR A 73 -3.30 7.58 -2.58
CA TYR A 73 -2.69 8.02 -1.34
C TYR A 73 -1.26 7.45 -1.28
N GLY A 74 -0.26 8.26 -0.97
CA GLY A 74 1.15 7.87 -1.06
C GLY A 74 1.60 7.68 -2.51
N THR A 75 2.59 6.82 -2.72
CA THR A 75 3.15 6.51 -4.05
C THR A 75 2.56 5.23 -4.62
N ALA A 76 1.77 5.33 -5.69
CA ALA A 76 1.14 4.17 -6.34
C ALA A 76 1.29 4.20 -7.86
N LYS A 77 1.25 3.01 -8.47
CA LYS A 77 1.24 2.83 -9.92
C LYS A 77 -0.19 2.69 -10.44
N VAL A 78 -0.59 3.56 -11.35
CA VAL A 78 -1.93 3.64 -11.94
C VAL A 78 -1.88 3.54 -13.47
N SER A 79 -2.93 3.01 -14.07
CA SER A 79 -3.12 3.03 -15.53
C SER A 79 -3.80 4.32 -15.96
N GLY A 80 -3.29 4.96 -17.02
CA GLY A 80 -3.91 6.17 -17.56
C GLY A 80 -5.20 5.91 -18.33
N ASN A 81 -5.91 6.98 -18.62
CA ASN A 81 -7.04 7.01 -19.55
C ASN A 81 -6.85 8.15 -20.57
N ILE A 82 -6.99 7.88 -21.86
CA ILE A 82 -6.86 8.93 -22.88
C ILE A 82 -8.14 9.78 -22.87
N ILE A 83 -7.99 11.08 -22.64
CA ILE A 83 -9.10 12.05 -22.55
C ILE A 83 -9.20 12.97 -23.76
N TRP A 84 -8.11 13.12 -24.53
CA TRP A 84 -8.07 13.85 -25.79
C TRP A 84 -6.91 13.34 -26.67
N ALA A 85 -7.04 13.45 -27.99
CA ALA A 85 -6.03 13.03 -28.94
C ALA A 85 -6.19 13.77 -30.28
N GLN A 86 -5.07 14.14 -30.90
CA GLN A 86 -5.06 14.62 -32.30
C GLN A 86 -5.02 13.44 -33.29
N PRO A 87 -5.47 13.63 -34.55
CA PRO A 87 -5.25 12.67 -35.62
C PRO A 87 -3.76 12.29 -35.78
N ILE A 88 -3.48 11.00 -36.01
CA ILE A 88 -2.10 10.49 -36.10
C ILE A 88 -1.33 11.18 -37.24
N LYS A 89 -0.24 11.84 -36.88
CA LYS A 89 0.60 12.64 -37.78
C LYS A 89 1.57 11.76 -38.54
N ARG A 90 1.40 11.68 -39.87
CA ARG A 90 2.25 10.88 -40.77
C ARG A 90 3.40 11.72 -41.32
N VAL A 91 4.64 11.33 -41.04
CA VAL A 91 5.87 11.97 -41.56
C VAL A 91 6.53 11.03 -42.57
N LYS A 92 6.88 11.55 -43.76
CA LYS A 92 7.58 10.80 -44.80
C LYS A 92 9.05 11.23 -44.85
N HIS A 93 9.95 10.29 -44.62
CA HIS A 93 11.40 10.48 -44.74
C HIS A 93 11.87 10.02 -46.12
N LYS A 94 12.89 10.70 -46.67
CA LYS A 94 13.53 10.38 -47.94
C LYS A 94 15.01 10.11 -47.69
N ALA A 95 15.38 8.85 -47.52
CA ALA A 95 16.78 8.45 -47.41
C ALA A 95 17.35 8.20 -48.81
N VAL A 96 18.42 8.92 -49.18
CA VAL A 96 19.19 8.62 -50.39
C VAL A 96 20.35 7.72 -50.00
N HIS A 97 20.44 6.55 -50.61
CA HIS A 97 21.58 5.64 -50.48
C HIS A 97 22.36 5.65 -51.78
N VAL A 98 23.59 6.17 -51.70
CA VAL A 98 24.56 6.17 -52.80
C VAL A 98 25.45 4.94 -52.66
N LYS A 99 25.49 4.07 -53.67
CA LYS A 99 26.42 2.93 -53.73
C LYS A 99 26.90 2.76 -55.17
N HIS A 100 28.22 2.75 -55.37
CA HIS A 100 28.87 2.66 -56.69
C HIS A 100 28.22 3.53 -57.79
N ASN A 101 28.28 4.86 -57.64
CA ASN A 101 27.68 5.86 -58.56
C ASN A 101 26.17 5.74 -58.85
N SER A 102 25.44 4.82 -58.22
CA SER A 102 23.99 4.73 -58.29
C SER A 102 23.33 5.35 -57.05
N GLN A 103 22.31 6.19 -57.28
CA GLN A 103 21.43 6.71 -56.22
C GLN A 103 20.17 5.86 -56.13
N SER A 104 19.90 5.31 -54.96
CA SER A 104 18.63 4.68 -54.62
C SER A 104 17.90 5.50 -53.56
N VAL A 105 16.61 5.73 -53.75
CA VAL A 105 15.78 6.52 -52.82
C VAL A 105 14.89 5.56 -52.03
N LYS A 106 15.15 5.43 -50.73
CA LYS A 106 14.30 4.68 -49.80
C LYS A 106 13.36 5.63 -49.08
N HIS A 107 12.07 5.46 -49.31
CA HIS A 107 11.04 6.17 -48.56
C HIS A 107 10.67 5.37 -47.30
N THR A 108 10.82 5.99 -46.12
CA THR A 108 10.33 5.44 -44.85
C THR A 108 9.24 6.36 -44.30
N THR A 109 8.21 5.79 -43.67
CA THR A 109 7.13 6.56 -43.02
C THR A 109 7.27 6.40 -41.52
N SER A 110 7.24 7.50 -40.76
CA SER A 110 6.95 7.48 -39.32
C SER A 110 5.58 8.07 -39.02
N TYR A 111 5.05 7.69 -37.87
CA TYR A 111 3.76 8.07 -37.32
C TYR A 111 3.96 8.59 -35.91
N HIS A 112 3.34 9.71 -35.58
CA HIS A 112 3.41 10.31 -34.25
C HIS A 112 2.01 10.57 -33.70
N ALA A 113 1.85 10.48 -32.38
CA ALA A 113 0.60 10.78 -31.69
C ALA A 113 0.78 11.94 -30.71
N THR A 114 -0.20 12.82 -30.66
CA THR A 114 -0.32 13.88 -29.64
C THR A 114 -1.57 13.58 -28.82
N LEU A 115 -1.42 13.40 -27.51
CA LEU A 115 -2.41 12.79 -26.61
C LEU A 115 -2.47 13.56 -25.29
N ALA A 116 -3.66 13.67 -24.68
CA ALA A 116 -3.82 14.00 -23.27
C ALA A 116 -4.30 12.75 -22.52
N ILE A 117 -3.65 12.44 -21.41
CA ILE A 117 -3.85 11.21 -20.64
C ILE A 117 -4.14 11.61 -19.19
N ALA A 118 -5.37 11.36 -18.72
CA ALA A 118 -5.72 11.45 -17.31
C ALA A 118 -5.00 10.34 -16.53
N ILE A 119 -4.47 10.69 -15.36
CA ILE A 119 -3.64 9.82 -14.52
C ILE A 119 -4.44 9.37 -13.29
N CYS A 120 -4.98 10.32 -12.52
CA CYS A 120 -5.75 10.06 -11.30
C CYS A 120 -6.65 11.24 -10.94
N SER A 121 -7.57 11.03 -10.01
CA SER A 121 -8.40 12.06 -9.39
C SER A 121 -7.65 12.73 -8.22
N GLY A 122 -7.91 14.03 -8.03
CA GLY A 122 -7.26 14.87 -7.05
C GLY A 122 -5.85 15.34 -7.46
N PRO A 123 -5.26 16.25 -6.67
CA PRO A 123 -3.93 16.78 -6.95
C PRO A 123 -2.83 15.76 -6.66
N ILE A 124 -1.89 15.58 -7.60
CA ILE A 124 -0.64 14.86 -7.38
C ILE A 124 0.47 15.80 -6.94
N HIS A 125 1.29 15.34 -6.00
CA HIS A 125 2.51 16.04 -5.62
C HIS A 125 3.60 15.87 -6.67
N ARG A 126 3.81 14.62 -7.13
CA ARG A 126 4.90 14.21 -8.01
C ARG A 126 4.46 13.12 -9.00
N LEU A 127 4.88 13.25 -10.25
CA LEU A 127 4.92 12.15 -11.22
C LEU A 127 6.33 11.57 -11.20
N SER A 128 6.48 10.35 -10.69
CA SER A 128 7.78 9.73 -10.45
C SER A 128 8.32 9.03 -11.69
N ARG A 129 7.47 8.26 -12.38
CA ARG A 129 7.83 7.42 -13.53
C ARG A 129 6.67 7.22 -14.49
N MET A 130 6.98 7.00 -15.76
CA MET A 130 6.03 6.69 -16.81
C MET A 130 6.52 5.44 -17.58
N TRP A 131 5.58 4.59 -18.00
CA TRP A 131 5.87 3.46 -18.88
C TRP A 131 4.88 3.41 -20.04
N ALA A 132 5.36 3.03 -21.22
CA ALA A 132 4.57 2.79 -22.42
C ALA A 132 4.74 1.32 -22.84
N ASN A 133 3.63 0.55 -22.87
CA ASN A 133 3.61 -0.91 -23.03
C ASN A 133 4.58 -1.63 -22.07
N GLY A 134 4.64 -1.17 -20.81
CA GLY A 134 5.52 -1.71 -19.77
C GLY A 134 7.01 -1.34 -19.89
N LYS A 135 7.46 -0.75 -21.00
CA LYS A 135 8.81 -0.19 -21.14
C LYS A 135 8.86 1.19 -20.47
N PRO A 136 9.91 1.53 -19.69
CA PRO A 136 10.07 2.89 -19.17
C PRO A 136 10.08 3.91 -20.30
N LEU A 137 9.40 5.04 -20.09
CA LEU A 137 9.42 6.20 -20.98
C LEU A 137 10.07 7.36 -20.25
N ASP A 138 11.21 7.80 -20.77
CA ASP A 138 11.91 8.97 -20.23
C ASP A 138 11.20 10.25 -20.66
N LEU A 139 10.62 10.97 -19.71
CA LEU A 139 9.95 12.25 -19.96
C LEU A 139 10.91 13.32 -20.51
N ALA A 140 12.24 13.16 -20.33
CA ALA A 140 13.22 14.06 -20.92
C ALA A 140 13.36 13.91 -22.45
N THR A 141 12.91 12.79 -23.04
CA THR A 141 12.98 12.57 -24.50
C THR A 141 11.68 12.90 -25.23
N VAL A 142 10.63 13.32 -24.51
CA VAL A 142 9.31 13.61 -25.09
C VAL A 142 8.81 14.98 -24.65
N LYS A 143 8.33 15.79 -25.61
CA LYS A 143 7.70 17.08 -25.32
C LYS A 143 6.38 16.84 -24.59
N HIS A 144 6.26 17.35 -23.37
CA HIS A 144 5.09 17.13 -22.52
C HIS A 144 4.74 18.34 -21.66
N ARG A 145 3.51 18.37 -21.14
CA ARG A 145 3.04 19.26 -20.07
C ARG A 145 2.29 18.44 -19.03
N LEU A 146 2.67 18.57 -17.76
CA LEU A 146 2.01 17.90 -16.64
C LEU A 146 1.11 18.89 -15.91
N TYR A 147 -0.17 18.54 -15.80
CA TYR A 147 -1.17 19.23 -15.01
C TYR A 147 -1.40 18.43 -13.74
N LYS A 148 -1.15 19.06 -12.58
CA LYS A 148 -1.11 18.35 -11.30
C LYS A 148 -2.48 17.96 -10.75
N GLY A 149 -3.59 18.44 -11.32
CA GLY A 149 -4.94 18.17 -10.82
C GLY A 149 -5.38 19.09 -9.69
N THR A 150 -4.84 20.30 -9.63
CA THR A 150 -5.26 21.33 -8.69
C THR A 150 -6.55 22.02 -9.17
N GLU A 151 -7.28 22.66 -8.26
CA GLU A 151 -8.53 23.36 -8.59
C GLU A 151 -8.33 24.71 -9.29
N ASP A 152 -7.12 25.27 -9.22
CA ASP A 152 -6.69 26.52 -9.85
C ASP A 152 -6.04 26.31 -11.24
N GLN A 153 -5.92 25.06 -11.72
CA GLN A 153 -5.30 24.81 -13.02
C GLN A 153 -6.18 25.30 -14.18
N GLU A 154 -5.51 25.74 -15.24
CA GLU A 154 -6.11 26.32 -16.45
C GLU A 154 -6.09 25.33 -17.65
N PRO A 155 -6.92 25.55 -18.68
CA PRO A 155 -6.96 24.73 -19.89
C PRO A 155 -5.61 24.62 -20.61
N ASP A 156 -5.29 23.45 -21.16
CA ASP A 156 -4.04 23.26 -21.90
C ASP A 156 -3.98 24.18 -23.15
N PRO A 157 -2.89 24.93 -23.38
CA PRO A 157 -2.81 25.86 -24.50
C PRO A 157 -2.87 25.20 -25.89
N LEU A 158 -2.31 24.01 -26.05
CA LEU A 158 -2.35 23.29 -27.33
C LEU A 158 -3.78 22.81 -27.61
N MET A 159 -4.43 22.20 -26.63
CA MET A 159 -5.83 21.79 -26.73
C MET A 159 -6.74 22.99 -27.01
N SER A 160 -6.53 24.12 -26.31
CA SER A 160 -7.25 25.39 -26.50
C SER A 160 -7.00 26.06 -27.86
N SER A 161 -5.88 25.77 -28.52
CA SER A 161 -5.62 26.25 -29.88
C SER A 161 -6.31 25.43 -30.97
N THR A 162 -6.72 24.18 -30.67
CA THR A 162 -7.32 23.26 -31.66
C THR A 162 -8.80 23.02 -31.45
N GLU A 163 -9.27 23.03 -30.20
CA GLU A 163 -10.67 22.79 -29.84
C GLU A 163 -11.43 24.10 -29.60
N LYS A 164 -12.73 24.12 -29.91
CA LYS A 164 -13.59 25.29 -29.68
C LYS A 164 -13.92 25.56 -28.21
N SER A 165 -13.76 24.55 -27.35
CA SER A 165 -14.11 24.61 -25.93
C SER A 165 -13.28 23.58 -25.17
N THR A 166 -12.19 24.04 -24.54
CA THR A 166 -11.25 23.17 -23.82
C THR A 166 -11.52 23.20 -22.32
N PRO A 167 -11.84 22.06 -21.68
CA PRO A 167 -11.96 21.99 -20.23
C PRO A 167 -10.58 22.06 -19.56
N ALA A 168 -10.53 22.69 -18.38
CA ALA A 168 -9.33 22.72 -17.53
C ALA A 168 -9.06 21.41 -16.77
N TYR A 169 -10.02 20.48 -16.77
CA TYR A 169 -10.00 19.22 -16.00
C TYR A 169 -9.58 19.41 -14.52
N ARG A 170 -10.05 20.49 -13.88
CA ARG A 170 -9.78 20.78 -12.46
C ARG A 170 -10.15 19.59 -11.58
N GLY A 171 -9.34 19.32 -10.56
CA GLY A 171 -9.44 18.11 -9.74
C GLY A 171 -9.00 16.80 -10.41
N ILE A 172 -8.42 16.85 -11.62
CA ILE A 172 -7.87 15.68 -12.33
C ILE A 172 -6.42 15.94 -12.74
N ALA A 173 -5.51 15.08 -12.30
CA ALA A 173 -4.13 15.09 -12.77
C ALA A 173 -4.05 14.46 -14.17
N TYR A 174 -3.46 15.18 -15.13
CA TYR A 174 -3.30 14.69 -16.50
C TYR A 174 -2.00 15.16 -17.13
N ILE A 175 -1.52 14.43 -18.13
CA ILE A 175 -0.33 14.80 -18.91
C ILE A 175 -0.69 14.91 -20.39
N VAL A 176 -0.24 16.01 -21.02
CA VAL A 176 -0.28 16.18 -22.47
C VAL A 176 1.09 15.78 -23.01
N VAL A 177 1.10 14.87 -23.99
CA VAL A 177 2.30 14.33 -24.64
C VAL A 177 2.20 14.67 -26.12
N GLU A 178 3.21 15.35 -26.67
CA GLU A 178 3.23 15.81 -28.06
C GLU A 178 4.17 14.97 -28.94
N ASP A 179 3.76 14.74 -30.20
CA ASP A 179 4.59 14.13 -31.24
C ASP A 179 5.29 12.82 -30.83
N LEU A 180 4.65 11.99 -29.99
CA LEU A 180 5.19 10.72 -29.52
C LEU A 180 5.41 9.75 -30.72
N PRO A 181 6.65 9.29 -31.00
CA PRO A 181 6.92 8.39 -32.11
C PRO A 181 6.34 6.99 -31.83
N LEU A 182 5.46 6.52 -32.72
CA LEU A 182 4.78 5.22 -32.54
C LEU A 182 5.63 4.02 -32.99
N GLN A 183 6.81 4.23 -33.58
CA GLN A 183 7.63 3.16 -34.19
C GLN A 183 8.19 2.22 -33.12
N ASP A 184 8.52 2.77 -31.95
CA ASP A 184 9.04 2.04 -30.78
C ASP A 184 7.97 1.14 -30.12
N TYR A 185 6.71 1.29 -30.55
CA TYR A 185 5.50 0.65 -30.06
C TYR A 185 4.73 -0.10 -31.17
N ASN A 186 5.42 -0.64 -32.17
CA ASN A 186 4.84 -1.39 -33.30
C ASN A 186 3.84 -0.59 -34.16
N GLY A 187 3.92 0.74 -34.15
CA GLY A 187 3.06 1.62 -34.94
C GLY A 187 1.69 1.92 -34.31
N THR A 188 1.40 1.43 -33.10
CA THR A 188 0.15 1.70 -32.38
C THR A 188 0.38 2.65 -31.19
N VAL A 189 -0.71 3.27 -30.71
CA VAL A 189 -0.68 4.04 -29.46
C VAL A 189 -0.48 3.05 -28.30
N PRO A 190 0.57 3.20 -27.47
CA PRO A 190 0.84 2.28 -26.37
C PRO A 190 -0.11 2.50 -25.19
N GLY A 191 -0.24 1.48 -24.35
CA GLY A 191 -0.84 1.59 -23.02
C GLY A 191 0.14 2.24 -22.05
N PHE A 192 -0.29 3.30 -21.37
CA PHE A 192 0.49 4.08 -20.43
C PHE A 192 0.16 3.73 -18.99
N THR A 193 1.21 3.59 -18.17
CA THR A 193 1.09 3.52 -16.71
C THR A 193 2.01 4.56 -16.09
N PHE A 194 1.60 5.06 -14.93
CA PHE A 194 2.23 6.18 -14.24
C PHE A 194 2.45 5.79 -12.78
N GLU A 195 3.62 6.10 -12.23
CA GLU A 195 3.81 6.10 -10.79
C GLU A 195 3.70 7.54 -10.30
N VAL A 196 2.68 7.79 -9.47
CA VAL A 196 2.40 9.11 -8.91
C VAL A 196 2.43 9.06 -7.39
N THR A 197 2.85 10.16 -6.79
CA THR A 197 2.75 10.41 -5.36
C THR A 197 1.66 11.46 -5.12
N ALA A 198 0.64 11.12 -4.33
CA ALA A 198 -0.46 12.00 -3.96
C ALA A 198 -0.71 11.94 -2.44
N TYR A 199 -1.22 13.02 -1.88
CA TYR A 199 -1.40 13.18 -0.44
C TYR A 199 -2.81 13.66 -0.10
N PRO A 200 -3.36 13.31 1.08
CA PRO A 200 -4.54 13.97 1.62
C PRO A 200 -4.36 15.49 1.68
N GLU A 201 -5.46 16.23 1.56
CA GLU A 201 -5.44 17.69 1.69
C GLU A 201 -4.85 18.10 3.05
N GLY A 202 -3.96 19.11 3.04
CA GLY A 202 -3.29 19.60 4.25
C GLY A 202 -2.21 18.69 4.84
N PHE A 203 -2.08 17.42 4.41
CA PHE A 203 -1.15 16.43 5.00
C PHE A 203 0.30 16.93 5.11
N LEU A 204 0.77 17.71 4.14
CA LEU A 204 2.15 18.21 4.11
C LEU A 204 2.40 19.46 4.97
N ARG A 205 1.37 20.14 5.49
CA ARG A 205 1.50 21.48 6.10
C ARG A 205 2.49 21.50 7.27
N ASP A 206 2.28 20.59 8.22
CA ASP A 206 3.04 20.51 9.47
C ASP A 206 3.94 19.25 9.50
N HIS A 207 4.12 18.61 8.34
CA HIS A 207 4.80 17.33 8.19
C HIS A 207 6.31 17.44 8.38
N VAL A 208 6.95 16.41 8.97
CA VAL A 208 8.40 16.37 9.26
C VAL A 208 9.31 16.82 8.10
N ILE A 209 8.93 16.57 6.84
CA ILE A 209 9.70 16.99 5.66
C ILE A 209 9.82 18.52 5.52
N GLN A 210 8.90 19.30 6.09
CA GLN A 210 8.97 20.76 6.14
C GLN A 210 9.94 21.26 7.22
N LYS A 211 10.28 20.42 8.21
CA LYS A 211 11.22 20.72 9.31
C LYS A 211 12.69 20.38 8.96
N ILE A 212 12.97 19.77 7.80
CA ILE A 212 14.32 19.35 7.38
C ILE A 212 14.97 20.42 6.50
N TYR A 213 16.08 20.99 6.97
CA TYR A 213 16.85 22.04 6.27
C TYR A 213 18.22 21.58 5.75
N GLY A 214 18.76 20.48 6.30
CA GLY A 214 20.01 19.86 5.89
C GLY A 214 19.83 18.36 5.65
N ILE A 215 20.39 17.85 4.54
CA ILE A 215 20.30 16.44 4.14
C ILE A 215 21.67 15.92 3.72
N HIS A 216 22.01 14.69 4.10
CA HIS A 216 23.24 14.03 3.69
C HIS A 216 22.99 13.16 2.46
N THR A 217 23.66 13.47 1.35
CA THR A 217 23.66 12.63 0.14
C THR A 217 24.81 11.64 0.18
N VAL A 218 24.53 10.40 -0.25
CA VAL A 218 25.51 9.32 -0.30
C VAL A 218 25.52 8.62 -1.66
N GLY A 219 26.72 8.59 -2.26
CA GLY A 219 27.03 7.83 -3.47
C GLY A 219 27.90 6.62 -3.16
N SER A 220 27.43 5.43 -3.52
CA SER A 220 28.09 4.15 -3.23
C SER A 220 29.13 3.69 -4.26
N ARG A 221 29.26 4.37 -5.40
CA ARG A 221 30.11 3.95 -6.54
C ARG A 221 30.92 5.11 -7.11
N GLU A 222 31.93 4.74 -7.89
CA GLU A 222 32.85 5.65 -8.58
C GLU A 222 32.17 6.78 -9.37
N PHE A 223 31.02 6.51 -9.99
CA PHE A 223 30.27 7.50 -10.79
C PHE A 223 28.87 7.78 -10.24
N SER A 224 28.60 7.47 -8.96
CA SER A 224 27.28 7.69 -8.35
C SER A 224 26.83 9.15 -8.33
N TYR A 225 27.78 10.09 -8.22
CA TYR A 225 27.51 11.52 -8.23
C TYR A 225 27.37 12.12 -9.65
N ASP A 226 27.79 11.42 -10.70
CA ASP A 226 27.93 12.05 -12.01
C ASP A 226 26.59 12.44 -12.64
N THR A 227 26.52 13.69 -13.11
CA THR A 227 25.36 14.27 -13.80
C THR A 227 25.40 14.04 -15.32
N GLU A 228 26.52 13.56 -15.87
CA GLU A 228 26.64 13.06 -17.24
C GLU A 228 26.52 11.53 -17.33
N THR A 229 26.07 10.99 -18.46
CA THR A 229 25.91 9.53 -18.62
C THR A 229 27.23 8.85 -18.90
N GLN A 230 27.65 7.99 -17.97
CA GLN A 230 28.86 7.18 -18.06
C GLN A 230 28.52 5.76 -18.52
N LYS A 231 29.38 5.20 -19.38
CA LYS A 231 29.24 3.83 -19.92
C LYS A 231 30.55 3.08 -19.84
N ILE A 232 30.48 1.78 -19.57
CA ILE A 232 31.62 0.85 -19.61
C ILE A 232 31.58 0.01 -20.88
N THR A 233 32.75 -0.24 -21.47
CA THR A 233 32.97 -1.20 -22.54
C THR A 233 34.16 -2.09 -22.20
N GLN A 234 34.17 -3.33 -22.70
CA GLN A 234 35.37 -4.15 -22.63
C GLN A 234 36.41 -3.65 -23.65
N THR A 235 37.67 -3.89 -23.34
CA THR A 235 38.81 -3.60 -24.22
C THR A 235 39.69 -4.83 -24.39
N GLY A 236 40.33 -4.93 -25.56
CA GLY A 236 41.29 -5.98 -25.89
C GLY A 236 42.36 -5.44 -26.83
N SER A 237 43.47 -6.16 -26.98
CA SER A 237 44.62 -5.67 -27.74
C SER A 237 44.64 -6.21 -29.16
N ILE A 238 44.83 -5.33 -30.14
CA ILE A 238 45.19 -5.68 -31.51
C ILE A 238 46.59 -5.09 -31.77
N GLY A 239 47.62 -5.95 -31.72
CA GLY A 239 49.01 -5.49 -31.67
C GLY A 239 49.27 -4.71 -30.38
N THR A 240 49.79 -3.49 -30.52
CA THR A 240 50.03 -2.55 -29.40
C THR A 240 48.85 -1.61 -29.12
N GLN A 241 47.77 -1.66 -29.90
CA GLN A 241 46.61 -0.78 -29.72
C GLN A 241 45.52 -1.46 -28.89
N GLU A 242 45.01 -0.75 -27.90
CA GLU A 242 43.87 -1.17 -27.09
C GLU A 242 42.56 -0.75 -27.78
N VAL A 243 41.75 -1.73 -28.17
CA VAL A 243 40.53 -1.57 -28.96
C VAL A 243 39.32 -1.97 -28.11
N ALA A 244 38.31 -1.10 -28.06
CA ALA A 244 37.04 -1.41 -27.41
C ALA A 244 36.23 -2.42 -28.22
N TYR A 245 35.70 -3.45 -27.56
CA TYR A 245 34.80 -4.43 -28.17
C TYR A 245 33.57 -4.68 -27.28
N GLY A 246 32.48 -5.12 -27.92
CA GLY A 246 31.17 -5.25 -27.27
C GLY A 246 30.35 -3.96 -27.32
N THR A 247 29.21 -3.96 -26.61
CA THR A 247 28.31 -2.81 -26.52
C THR A 247 28.57 -2.04 -25.23
N ALA A 248 28.73 -0.73 -25.31
CA ALA A 248 28.95 0.11 -24.12
C ALA A 248 27.68 0.19 -23.24
N VAL A 249 27.78 -0.27 -22.00
CA VAL A 249 26.65 -0.37 -21.04
C VAL A 249 26.69 0.79 -20.06
N LYS A 250 25.56 1.45 -19.79
CA LYS A 250 25.44 2.54 -18.81
C LYS A 250 25.74 2.04 -17.39
N ILE A 251 26.58 2.76 -16.64
CA ILE A 251 27.02 2.37 -15.28
C ILE A 251 26.43 3.22 -14.15
N ASN A 252 26.00 4.45 -14.45
CA ASN A 252 25.51 5.43 -13.47
C ASN A 252 24.03 5.83 -13.67
N GLY A 253 23.24 4.97 -14.30
CA GLY A 253 21.79 5.14 -14.30
C GLY A 253 21.02 3.95 -14.85
N GLU A 254 19.70 3.98 -14.65
CA GLU A 254 18.83 2.86 -15.00
C GLU A 254 18.65 2.62 -16.49
N SER A 255 18.50 1.34 -16.84
CA SER A 255 18.14 0.90 -18.20
C SER A 255 16.77 1.43 -18.61
N GLY A 256 16.76 2.24 -19.66
CA GLY A 256 15.56 2.90 -20.19
C GLY A 256 15.48 4.40 -19.92
N TYR A 257 16.33 4.95 -19.05
CA TYR A 257 16.44 6.39 -18.80
C TYR A 257 17.72 6.96 -19.40
N THR A 258 17.62 8.11 -20.07
CA THR A 258 18.76 8.84 -20.62
C THR A 258 19.54 9.54 -19.52
N ARG A 259 18.86 10.18 -18.56
CA ARG A 259 19.49 10.93 -17.44
C ARG A 259 20.18 10.01 -16.41
N PRO A 260 21.29 10.41 -15.78
CA PRO A 260 21.93 9.65 -14.70
C PRO A 260 21.11 9.60 -13.41
N ASN A 261 21.42 8.62 -12.56
CA ASN A 261 20.76 8.41 -11.28
C ASN A 261 20.93 9.60 -10.32
N ALA A 262 22.07 10.29 -10.32
CA ALA A 262 22.31 11.48 -9.50
C ALA A 262 21.26 12.58 -9.74
N LEU A 263 20.95 12.89 -11.01
CA LEU A 263 19.95 13.89 -11.38
C LEU A 263 18.53 13.44 -10.99
N LEU A 264 18.19 12.17 -11.21
CA LEU A 264 16.87 11.62 -10.84
C LEU A 264 16.67 11.61 -9.32
N ALA A 265 17.73 11.31 -8.55
CA ALA A 265 17.71 11.34 -7.10
C ALA A 265 17.63 12.77 -6.54
N LEU A 266 18.28 13.75 -7.19
CA LEU A 266 18.15 15.18 -6.86
C LEU A 266 16.77 15.74 -7.16
N ASP A 267 16.18 15.42 -8.31
CA ASP A 267 14.83 15.85 -8.67
C ASP A 267 13.78 15.28 -7.67
N ALA A 268 13.97 14.03 -7.24
CA ALA A 268 13.15 13.43 -6.18
C ALA A 268 13.38 14.12 -4.82
N MET A 269 14.64 14.42 -4.45
CA MET A 269 14.99 15.12 -3.20
C MET A 269 14.35 16.50 -3.14
N GLN A 270 14.50 17.29 -4.20
CA GLN A 270 13.94 18.64 -4.31
C GLN A 270 12.40 18.63 -4.33
N GLY A 271 11.79 17.59 -4.89
CA GLY A 271 10.35 17.38 -4.84
C GLY A 271 9.82 16.98 -3.45
N THR A 272 10.57 16.19 -2.69
CA THR A 272 10.14 15.69 -1.37
C THR A 272 10.52 16.62 -0.21
N LEU A 273 11.74 17.18 -0.21
CA LEU A 273 12.29 17.99 0.88
C LEU A 273 12.35 19.47 0.48
N THR A 274 11.20 20.13 0.44
CA THR A 274 11.04 21.47 -0.15
C THR A 274 11.80 22.59 0.56
N ASN A 275 12.14 22.41 1.84
CA ASN A 275 12.79 23.44 2.67
C ASN A 275 14.30 23.19 2.88
N VAL A 276 14.86 22.16 2.24
CA VAL A 276 16.31 21.90 2.28
C VAL A 276 17.08 23.06 1.66
N GLN A 277 18.06 23.56 2.40
CA GLN A 277 18.99 24.61 1.98
C GLN A 277 20.42 24.10 1.87
N TRP A 278 20.76 23.07 2.66
CA TRP A 278 22.09 22.49 2.75
C TRP A 278 22.10 21.03 2.32
N VAL A 279 23.07 20.67 1.48
CA VAL A 279 23.34 19.30 1.07
C VAL A 279 24.76 18.93 1.47
N ALA A 280 24.88 17.92 2.33
CA ALA A 280 26.17 17.31 2.64
C ALA A 280 26.48 16.20 1.63
N VAL A 281 27.75 16.07 1.24
CA VAL A 281 28.22 15.15 0.19
C VAL A 281 29.36 14.32 0.73
N THR A 282 29.16 13.01 0.89
CA THR A 282 30.21 12.12 1.41
C THR A 282 31.12 11.60 0.30
N VAL A 283 32.44 11.63 0.50
CA VAL A 283 33.41 10.98 -0.39
C VAL A 283 34.34 10.08 0.41
N TYR A 284 34.69 8.91 -0.13
CA TYR A 284 35.35 7.84 0.63
C TYR A 284 36.73 7.51 0.06
N TRP A 285 37.77 7.57 0.88
CA TRP A 285 39.05 6.88 0.64
C TRP A 285 39.20 5.71 1.61
N PHE A 286 40.13 4.79 1.34
CA PHE A 286 40.24 3.51 2.02
C PHE A 286 41.65 3.31 2.59
N THR A 287 41.76 2.61 3.71
CA THR A 287 43.02 2.01 4.16
C THR A 287 43.12 0.54 3.74
N ASP A 288 44.34 0.06 3.55
CA ASP A 288 44.62 -1.38 3.37
C ASP A 288 44.90 -2.13 4.69
N GLY A 289 44.67 -1.49 5.84
CA GLY A 289 44.73 -2.09 7.17
C GLY A 289 44.49 -1.06 8.29
N PRO A 290 44.32 -1.50 9.55
CA PRO A 290 44.01 -0.62 10.68
C PRO A 290 45.24 0.09 11.30
N ASN A 291 46.43 -0.51 11.26
CA ASN A 291 47.60 0.03 11.96
C ASN A 291 48.16 1.26 11.22
N ILE A 292 48.13 2.44 11.86
CA ILE A 292 48.53 3.73 11.24
C ILE A 292 49.99 3.77 10.78
N ARG A 293 50.86 2.94 11.36
CA ARG A 293 52.30 2.87 11.03
C ARG A 293 52.56 2.20 9.68
N GLN A 294 51.65 1.32 9.25
CA GLN A 294 51.82 0.45 8.07
C GLN A 294 50.78 0.67 6.98
N CYS A 295 49.57 1.13 7.35
CA CYS A 295 48.47 1.30 6.41
C CYS A 295 48.73 2.43 5.39
N LYS A 296 48.10 2.31 4.22
CA LYS A 296 48.15 3.31 3.15
C LYS A 296 46.78 3.84 2.86
N VAL A 297 46.63 5.16 2.91
CA VAL A 297 45.39 5.88 2.57
C VAL A 297 45.36 6.10 1.06
N ARG A 298 44.39 5.50 0.36
CA ARG A 298 44.25 5.63 -1.10
C ARG A 298 42.80 5.44 -1.56
N PRO A 299 42.41 6.03 -2.71
CA PRO A 299 41.13 5.75 -3.32
C PRO A 299 41.06 4.31 -3.86
N ALA A 300 39.85 3.77 -3.96
CA ALA A 300 39.61 2.40 -4.43
C ALA A 300 38.66 2.36 -5.63
N THR A 301 38.78 1.31 -6.45
CA THR A 301 37.86 1.03 -7.57
C THR A 301 37.69 -0.47 -7.83
N MET A 302 36.52 -0.86 -8.32
CA MET A 302 36.26 -2.21 -8.85
C MET A 302 36.73 -2.40 -10.30
N TYR A 303 37.00 -1.33 -11.07
CA TYR A 303 37.29 -1.45 -12.50
C TYR A 303 38.70 -1.97 -12.78
N GLY A 304 38.82 -3.12 -13.45
CA GLY A 304 40.09 -3.78 -13.76
C GLY A 304 40.69 -3.42 -15.12
N HIS A 305 41.88 -3.98 -15.42
CA HIS A 305 42.44 -3.99 -16.77
C HIS A 305 41.47 -4.66 -17.76
N GLY A 306 41.43 -4.19 -19.01
CA GLY A 306 40.48 -4.70 -20.02
C GLY A 306 39.09 -4.06 -19.96
N THR A 307 38.92 -2.94 -19.25
CA THR A 307 37.68 -2.14 -19.27
C THR A 307 37.98 -0.66 -19.49
N LYS A 308 37.15 -0.01 -20.30
CA LYS A 308 37.21 1.43 -20.58
C LYS A 308 35.88 2.08 -20.28
N ILE A 309 35.93 3.23 -19.61
CA ILE A 309 34.76 4.05 -19.29
C ILE A 309 34.76 5.27 -20.23
N ILE A 310 33.56 5.66 -20.67
CA ILE A 310 33.33 6.77 -21.59
C ILE A 310 32.10 7.60 -21.17
N PRO A 311 32.10 8.93 -21.37
CA PRO A 311 33.21 9.72 -21.92
C PRO A 311 34.42 9.84 -20.97
N ASP A 312 34.22 9.76 -19.66
CA ASP A 312 35.27 10.03 -18.68
C ASP A 312 35.99 8.77 -18.19
N THR A 313 37.31 8.87 -18.03
CA THR A 313 38.12 7.86 -17.34
C THR A 313 38.10 8.10 -15.84
N TRP A 314 37.94 7.04 -15.04
CA TRP A 314 38.01 7.15 -13.57
C TRP A 314 39.39 7.62 -13.10
N LYS A 315 39.42 8.73 -12.37
CA LYS A 315 40.61 9.33 -11.77
C LYS A 315 40.25 10.05 -10.47
N VAL A 316 41.11 9.89 -9.47
CA VAL A 316 41.03 10.57 -8.17
C VAL A 316 42.42 11.05 -7.77
N GLY A 317 42.65 12.36 -7.86
CA GLY A 317 43.97 12.96 -7.68
C GLY A 317 45.00 12.38 -8.65
N ASN A 318 46.08 11.82 -8.13
CA ASN A 318 47.10 11.11 -8.94
C ASN A 318 46.82 9.61 -9.12
N PHE A 319 45.67 9.13 -8.66
CA PHE A 319 45.27 7.73 -8.78
C PHE A 319 44.34 7.51 -9.99
N THR A 320 44.58 6.39 -10.66
CA THR A 320 43.81 5.86 -11.79
C THR A 320 43.54 4.37 -11.54
N ALA A 321 42.81 3.72 -12.43
CA ALA A 321 42.54 2.30 -12.32
C ALA A 321 43.81 1.40 -12.29
N THR A 322 45.02 1.88 -12.59
CA THR A 322 46.23 1.04 -12.52
C THR A 322 46.95 1.06 -11.16
N ASN A 323 46.80 2.12 -10.36
CA ASN A 323 47.55 2.31 -9.10
C ASN A 323 46.65 2.51 -7.85
N ALA A 324 45.34 2.68 -8.00
CA ALA A 324 44.37 2.69 -6.90
C ALA A 324 44.23 1.34 -6.19
N TYR A 325 43.58 1.32 -5.02
CA TYR A 325 43.21 0.07 -4.35
C TYR A 325 42.17 -0.71 -5.18
N LYS A 326 42.28 -2.05 -5.21
CA LYS A 326 41.38 -2.94 -5.95
C LYS A 326 40.39 -3.63 -5.04
N LEU A 327 39.11 -3.35 -5.25
CA LEU A 327 38.02 -4.02 -4.55
C LEU A 327 37.76 -5.39 -5.20
N GLY A 328 37.91 -6.46 -4.44
CA GLY A 328 37.69 -7.83 -4.91
C GLY A 328 36.20 -8.26 -4.87
N PRO A 329 35.86 -9.42 -5.46
CA PRO A 329 34.49 -9.96 -5.42
C PRO A 329 34.01 -10.28 -4.01
N GLU A 330 34.92 -10.74 -3.14
CA GLU A 330 34.67 -11.03 -1.71
C GLU A 330 34.18 -9.76 -0.98
N ASN A 331 34.83 -8.62 -1.26
CA ASN A 331 34.47 -7.29 -0.75
C ASN A 331 33.12 -6.78 -1.32
N GLY A 332 32.52 -7.49 -2.28
CA GLY A 332 31.24 -7.15 -2.91
C GLY A 332 30.02 -7.27 -1.98
N ARG A 333 30.21 -7.75 -0.74
CA ARG A 333 29.22 -7.67 0.34
C ARG A 333 29.06 -6.27 0.92
N HIS A 334 30.05 -5.38 0.79
CA HIS A 334 29.93 -4.02 1.32
C HIS A 334 29.03 -3.13 0.44
N THR A 335 28.38 -2.17 1.09
CA THR A 335 27.54 -1.16 0.43
C THR A 335 28.35 -0.20 -0.44
N LEU A 336 29.62 0.06 -0.08
CA LEU A 336 30.56 0.90 -0.81
C LEU A 336 31.34 0.11 -1.87
N LYS A 337 31.42 0.68 -3.07
CA LYS A 337 31.94 0.00 -4.28
C LYS A 337 33.06 0.77 -4.99
N GLY A 338 33.50 1.90 -4.46
CA GLY A 338 34.64 2.67 -4.96
C GLY A 338 34.62 4.12 -4.53
N THR A 339 35.73 4.82 -4.73
CA THR A 339 35.84 6.27 -4.50
C THR A 339 35.24 7.03 -5.67
N ALA A 340 34.45 8.06 -5.36
CA ALA A 340 33.87 8.96 -6.35
C ALA A 340 34.95 9.62 -7.23
N ASN A 341 34.75 9.59 -8.55
CA ASN A 341 35.57 10.23 -9.56
C ASN A 341 35.54 11.76 -9.41
N ASP A 342 36.71 12.42 -9.50
CA ASP A 342 36.85 13.86 -9.22
C ASP A 342 35.95 14.73 -10.11
N VAL A 343 35.95 14.45 -11.42
CA VAL A 343 35.15 15.21 -12.41
C VAL A 343 33.66 15.07 -12.11
N SER A 344 33.23 13.87 -11.75
CA SER A 344 31.84 13.55 -11.40
C SER A 344 31.39 14.27 -10.13
N LEU A 345 32.24 14.33 -9.11
CA LEU A 345 32.00 15.10 -7.89
C LEU A 345 31.89 16.60 -8.17
N VAL A 346 32.82 17.17 -8.94
CA VAL A 346 32.80 18.61 -9.28
C VAL A 346 31.55 18.98 -10.09
N ARG A 347 31.13 18.13 -11.05
CA ARG A 347 29.85 18.30 -11.76
C ARG A 347 28.65 18.27 -10.81
N TYR A 348 28.62 17.34 -9.86
CA TYR A 348 27.55 17.22 -8.88
C TYR A 348 27.44 18.43 -7.96
N ILE A 349 28.58 18.90 -7.43
CA ILE A 349 28.63 20.11 -6.59
C ILE A 349 28.12 21.32 -7.39
N ARG A 350 28.53 21.48 -8.66
CA ARG A 350 28.02 22.56 -9.51
C ARG A 350 26.52 22.47 -9.78
N GLU A 351 25.97 21.27 -9.91
CA GLU A 351 24.52 21.04 -10.04
C GLU A 351 23.77 21.33 -8.73
N LEU A 352 24.37 21.08 -7.57
CA LEU A 352 23.82 21.54 -6.29
C LEU A 352 23.79 23.07 -6.20
N LYS A 353 24.89 23.74 -6.58
CA LYS A 353 24.97 25.21 -6.61
C LYS A 353 24.01 25.82 -7.63
N SER A 354 23.81 25.21 -8.80
CA SER A 354 22.88 25.70 -9.84
C SER A 354 21.42 25.69 -9.37
N ARG A 355 21.07 24.73 -8.50
CA ARG A 355 19.76 24.63 -7.83
C ARG A 355 19.61 25.52 -6.58
N GLY A 356 20.66 26.27 -6.21
CA GLY A 356 20.65 27.19 -5.07
C GLY A 356 21.03 26.58 -3.72
N TYR A 357 21.49 25.32 -3.67
CA TYR A 357 21.91 24.69 -2.42
C TYR A 357 23.27 25.22 -1.93
N LYS A 358 23.45 25.17 -0.61
CA LYS A 358 24.76 25.25 0.04
C LYS A 358 25.33 23.83 0.22
N VAL A 359 26.63 23.66 0.03
CA VAL A 359 27.28 22.36 -0.04
C VAL A 359 28.28 22.21 1.11
N LEU A 360 28.09 21.15 1.90
CA LEU A 360 29.07 20.64 2.85
C LEU A 360 29.78 19.43 2.23
N LEU A 361 31.11 19.45 2.16
CA LEU A 361 31.89 18.30 1.72
C LEU A 361 32.43 17.53 2.94
N LEU A 362 32.17 16.21 2.97
CA LEU A 362 32.60 15.30 4.02
C LEU A 362 33.48 14.17 3.45
N PRO A 363 34.80 14.33 3.41
CA PRO A 363 35.72 13.24 3.11
C PRO A 363 35.84 12.30 4.32
N LYS A 364 35.36 11.07 4.18
CA LYS A 364 35.48 9.99 5.17
C LYS A 364 36.58 9.00 4.77
N LEU A 365 37.26 8.47 5.78
CA LEU A 365 38.23 7.38 5.65
C LEU A 365 37.59 6.07 6.10
N ILE A 366 37.57 5.07 5.22
CA ILE A 366 37.11 3.71 5.52
C ILE A 366 38.31 2.87 5.93
N VAL A 367 38.26 2.31 7.14
CA VAL A 367 39.38 1.60 7.75
C VAL A 367 39.19 0.10 7.59
N ASN A 368 40.05 -0.55 6.79
CA ASN A 368 39.89 -1.94 6.38
C ASN A 368 38.54 -2.19 5.65
N PHE A 369 38.34 -3.39 5.10
CA PHE A 369 37.03 -3.82 4.58
C PHE A 369 36.23 -4.58 5.64
N GLU A 370 36.90 -5.08 6.68
CA GLU A 370 36.23 -5.70 7.82
C GLU A 370 35.45 -4.64 8.62
N GLU A 371 34.16 -4.91 8.77
CA GLU A 371 33.18 -3.96 9.24
C GLU A 371 33.45 -3.55 10.70
N GLY A 372 33.37 -2.24 11.00
CA GLY A 372 33.56 -1.72 12.38
C GLY A 372 35.01 -1.64 12.85
N THR A 373 35.99 -1.93 11.99
CA THR A 373 37.41 -1.75 12.28
C THR A 373 37.75 -0.26 12.48
N GLN A 374 38.52 0.07 13.52
CA GLN A 374 39.06 1.41 13.77
C GLN A 374 40.56 1.48 13.48
N LEU A 375 41.10 2.69 13.32
CA LEU A 375 42.56 2.86 13.25
C LEU A 375 43.20 2.49 14.58
N VAL A 376 44.36 1.83 14.52
CA VAL A 376 45.14 1.39 15.68
C VAL A 376 46.50 2.07 15.66
N CYS A 377 46.93 2.58 16.80
CA CYS A 377 48.21 3.23 17.01
C CYS A 377 48.95 2.53 18.15
N GLU A 378 50.11 1.94 17.84
CA GLU A 378 50.97 1.26 18.83
C GLU A 378 51.91 2.25 19.54
N ASN A 379 52.30 3.34 18.86
CA ASN A 379 53.19 4.36 19.40
C ASN A 379 52.67 5.77 19.01
N PRO A 380 52.45 6.69 19.99
CA PRO A 380 52.05 8.08 19.74
C PRO A 380 52.93 8.82 18.71
N GLN A 381 54.22 8.51 18.59
CA GLN A 381 55.11 9.15 17.61
C GLN A 381 54.77 8.82 16.14
N ASP A 382 54.03 7.74 15.88
CA ASP A 382 53.60 7.38 14.51
C ASP A 382 52.44 8.27 14.02
N ILE A 383 51.69 8.94 14.91
CA ILE A 383 50.53 9.78 14.58
C ILE A 383 50.94 10.90 13.61
N GLY A 384 51.97 11.67 13.93
CA GLY A 384 52.44 12.76 13.06
C GLY A 384 52.88 12.26 11.68
N GLN A 385 53.52 11.10 11.60
CA GLN A 385 53.92 10.52 10.30
C GLN A 385 52.73 10.01 9.48
N PHE A 386 51.70 9.45 10.13
CA PHE A 386 50.45 9.06 9.47
C PHE A 386 49.71 10.27 8.92
N PHE A 387 49.54 11.32 9.73
CA PHE A 387 48.87 12.54 9.30
C PHE A 387 49.63 13.22 8.17
N ASP A 388 50.94 13.42 8.28
CA ASP A 388 51.76 14.06 7.24
C ASP A 388 51.80 13.26 5.92
N ARG A 389 52.05 11.95 5.97
CA ARG A 389 52.31 11.15 4.76
C ARG A 389 51.08 10.52 4.12
N GLN A 390 49.99 10.32 4.88
CA GLN A 390 48.82 9.57 4.42
C GLN A 390 47.55 10.44 4.42
N TYR A 391 47.24 11.09 5.56
CA TYR A 391 45.94 11.75 5.73
C TYR A 391 45.88 13.18 5.18
N ARG A 392 46.95 13.98 5.36
CA ARG A 392 47.08 15.33 4.81
C ARG A 392 46.95 15.36 3.29
N PRO A 393 47.64 14.50 2.50
CA PRO A 393 47.46 14.47 1.04
C PRO A 393 46.02 14.16 0.59
N PHE A 394 45.28 13.35 1.36
CA PHE A 394 43.86 13.06 1.11
C PHE A 394 42.98 14.30 1.35
N MET A 395 43.23 15.06 2.42
CA MET A 395 42.53 16.32 2.69
C MET A 395 42.89 17.43 1.69
N GLU A 396 44.18 17.60 1.39
CA GLU A 396 44.69 18.58 0.42
C GLU A 396 44.08 18.37 -0.97
N HIS A 397 43.96 17.12 -1.42
CA HIS A 397 43.30 16.78 -2.68
C HIS A 397 41.90 17.38 -2.78
N TYR A 398 41.04 17.16 -1.78
CA TYR A 398 39.67 17.69 -1.82
C TYR A 398 39.60 19.20 -1.58
N CYS A 399 40.49 19.77 -0.77
CA CYS A 399 40.60 21.23 -0.62
C CYS A 399 40.93 21.90 -1.97
N LEU A 400 41.90 21.37 -2.70
CA LEU A 400 42.30 21.89 -4.02
C LEU A 400 41.23 21.62 -5.10
N LEU A 401 40.61 20.45 -5.10
CA LEU A 401 39.58 20.06 -6.06
C LEU A 401 38.31 20.92 -5.95
N THR A 402 37.97 21.36 -4.74
CA THR A 402 36.68 22.02 -4.44
C THR A 402 36.79 23.49 -4.01
N GLY A 403 37.98 24.08 -4.14
CA GLY A 403 38.21 25.52 -3.94
C GLY A 403 37.21 26.37 -4.71
N GLY A 404 36.49 27.23 -3.98
CA GLY A 404 35.50 28.17 -4.55
C GLY A 404 34.16 27.56 -5.00
N ILE A 405 33.88 26.27 -4.78
CA ILE A 405 32.59 25.65 -5.15
C ILE A 405 31.81 25.00 -3.99
N ILE A 406 32.35 25.01 -2.77
CA ILE A 406 31.68 24.52 -1.54
C ILE A 406 31.50 25.64 -0.51
N ASP A 407 30.60 25.45 0.45
CA ASP A 407 30.27 26.40 1.51
C ASP A 407 30.76 25.93 2.89
N ALA A 408 30.92 24.61 3.08
CA ALA A 408 31.53 24.00 4.26
C ALA A 408 32.40 22.78 3.92
N PHE A 409 33.42 22.52 4.72
CA PHE A 409 34.37 21.41 4.58
C PHE A 409 34.64 20.76 5.94
N VAL A 410 34.64 19.43 5.96
CA VAL A 410 34.94 18.66 7.17
C VAL A 410 36.35 18.05 7.06
N ILE A 411 37.21 18.33 8.03
CA ILE A 411 38.64 17.93 8.03
C ILE A 411 38.89 16.49 8.49
N GLY A 412 37.82 15.78 8.87
CA GLY A 412 37.86 14.37 9.26
C GLY A 412 36.69 13.95 10.13
N SER A 413 36.63 12.65 10.42
CA SER A 413 35.63 12.03 11.29
C SER A 413 36.11 10.64 11.73
N GLY A 414 35.70 10.19 12.93
CA GLY A 414 35.92 8.82 13.37
C GLY A 414 37.32 8.51 13.91
N PHE A 415 38.07 9.52 14.37
CA PHE A 415 39.41 9.35 14.95
C PHE A 415 39.42 9.14 16.46
N THR A 416 38.32 8.70 17.07
CA THR A 416 38.20 8.41 18.51
C THR A 416 39.38 7.63 19.09
N SER A 417 39.93 6.66 18.34
CA SER A 417 41.08 5.84 18.76
C SER A 417 42.45 6.55 18.68
N LEU A 418 42.55 7.68 17.99
CA LEU A 418 43.76 8.50 17.86
C LEU A 418 43.67 9.80 18.68
N THR A 419 42.50 10.43 18.73
CA THR A 419 42.26 11.71 19.45
C THR A 419 42.33 11.56 20.96
N ARG A 420 42.20 10.34 21.49
CA ARG A 420 42.39 10.00 22.91
C ARG A 420 43.84 9.66 23.29
N ILE A 421 44.79 9.58 22.35
CA ILE A 421 46.18 9.20 22.62
C ILE A 421 47.02 10.41 23.03
N LYS A 422 47.71 10.28 24.18
CA LYS A 422 48.70 11.25 24.67
C LYS A 422 50.11 10.89 24.21
N ASP A 423 50.97 11.90 24.09
CA ASP A 423 52.42 11.73 24.00
C ASP A 423 53.12 11.84 25.37
N GLY A 424 54.45 11.76 25.38
CA GLY A 424 55.26 11.90 26.59
C GLY A 424 55.28 13.29 27.22
N THR A 425 54.51 14.25 26.70
CA THR A 425 54.34 15.61 27.24
C THR A 425 52.92 15.89 27.76
N GLU A 426 52.05 14.87 27.80
CA GLU A 426 50.60 14.97 28.08
C GLU A 426 49.79 15.74 27.00
N SER A 427 50.39 16.01 25.84
CA SER A 427 49.72 16.59 24.66
C SER A 427 49.01 15.50 23.84
N PHE A 428 48.04 15.90 23.01
CA PHE A 428 47.27 14.98 22.14
C PHE A 428 47.65 15.18 20.66
N PRO A 429 48.60 14.40 20.09
CA PRO A 429 49.19 14.72 18.78
C PRO A 429 48.20 14.69 17.61
N ALA A 430 47.19 13.83 17.67
CA ALA A 430 46.14 13.78 16.64
C ALA A 430 45.28 15.06 16.62
N VAL A 431 45.04 15.66 17.79
CA VAL A 431 44.27 16.91 17.92
C VAL A 431 45.08 18.08 17.37
N GLU A 432 46.40 18.11 17.60
CA GLU A 432 47.30 19.10 16.97
C GLU A 432 47.33 18.98 15.44
N GLU A 433 47.40 17.76 14.89
CA GLU A 433 47.37 17.57 13.44
C GLU A 433 46.00 17.95 12.85
N LEU A 434 44.89 17.71 13.54
CA LEU A 434 43.57 18.22 13.14
C LEU A 434 43.54 19.76 13.12
N ILE A 435 44.18 20.46 14.07
CA ILE A 435 44.32 21.93 14.04
C ILE A 435 45.13 22.37 12.81
N ARG A 436 46.25 21.69 12.50
CA ARG A 436 47.08 21.97 11.30
C ARG A 436 46.33 21.69 9.99
N LEU A 437 45.38 20.75 9.99
CA LEU A 437 44.49 20.49 8.84
C LEU A 437 43.39 21.53 8.72
N ALA A 438 42.84 22.03 9.83
CA ALA A 438 41.89 23.15 9.81
C ALA A 438 42.54 24.43 9.26
N GLU A 439 43.76 24.75 9.69
CA GLU A 439 44.55 25.87 9.17
C GLU A 439 44.81 25.75 7.67
N LEU A 440 45.23 24.56 7.22
CA LEU A 440 45.43 24.24 5.82
C LEU A 440 44.13 24.42 5.02
N ALA A 441 43.01 23.85 5.48
CA ALA A 441 41.71 23.97 4.82
C ALA A 441 41.29 25.45 4.70
N LYS A 442 41.43 26.26 5.76
CA LYS A 442 41.18 27.70 5.73
C LYS A 442 42.08 28.45 4.73
N LYS A 443 43.37 28.12 4.67
CA LYS A 443 44.32 28.70 3.71
C LYS A 443 44.01 28.35 2.25
N THR A 444 43.53 27.13 1.98
CA THR A 444 43.26 26.64 0.61
C THR A 444 41.86 27.00 0.11
N LEU A 445 40.84 26.88 0.95
CA LEU A 445 39.43 27.10 0.60
C LEU A 445 38.97 28.56 0.78
N GLY A 446 39.71 29.34 1.59
CA GLY A 446 39.39 30.72 1.93
C GLY A 446 38.58 30.83 3.23
N SER A 447 38.65 32.01 3.86
CA SER A 447 38.04 32.27 5.18
C SER A 447 36.51 32.16 5.21
N SER A 448 35.83 32.33 4.08
CA SER A 448 34.38 32.25 3.95
C SER A 448 33.80 30.83 3.99
N VAL A 449 34.64 29.79 3.81
CA VAL A 449 34.20 28.40 3.89
C VAL A 449 34.21 27.97 5.36
N VAL A 450 33.10 27.39 5.83
CA VAL A 450 33.00 26.84 7.19
C VAL A 450 33.84 25.58 7.29
N VAL A 451 34.78 25.54 8.23
CA VAL A 451 35.68 24.41 8.49
C VAL A 451 35.35 23.83 9.86
N THR A 452 35.20 22.50 9.92
CA THR A 452 34.93 21.78 11.16
C THR A 452 35.48 20.36 11.12
N TYR A 453 35.50 19.70 12.27
CA TYR A 453 35.70 18.26 12.42
C TYR A 453 34.37 17.61 12.78
N ALA A 454 34.07 16.43 12.27
CA ALA A 454 32.86 15.69 12.60
C ALA A 454 33.18 14.62 13.65
N ALA A 455 33.23 15.06 14.91
CA ALA A 455 33.49 14.16 16.03
C ALA A 455 32.33 13.19 16.22
N ASN A 456 32.62 11.96 16.60
CA ASN A 456 31.57 11.05 17.04
C ASN A 456 30.91 11.54 18.34
N TRP A 457 29.69 11.09 18.61
CA TRP A 457 28.96 11.43 19.84
C TRP A 457 29.71 11.04 21.12
N ASP A 458 30.62 10.05 21.05
CA ASP A 458 31.51 9.61 22.13
C ASP A 458 32.91 10.28 22.11
N GLU A 459 33.17 11.17 21.16
CA GLU A 459 34.49 11.77 20.90
C GLU A 459 34.55 13.27 21.23
N TYR A 460 33.43 14.00 21.08
CA TYR A 460 33.44 15.47 21.15
C TYR A 460 33.70 16.04 22.57
N HIS A 461 33.45 15.22 23.61
CA HIS A 461 33.46 15.58 25.04
C HIS A 461 34.74 15.10 25.75
N SER A 462 34.77 15.16 27.09
CA SER A 462 35.88 14.66 27.92
C SER A 462 36.01 13.13 27.87
N TYR A 463 37.25 12.63 27.78
CA TYR A 463 37.59 11.21 27.94
C TYR A 463 38.49 11.03 29.17
N ASP A 464 38.14 10.12 30.08
CA ASP A 464 38.78 9.97 31.40
C ASP A 464 38.99 11.33 32.11
N GLY A 465 37.90 12.11 32.20
CA GLY A 465 37.89 13.46 32.78
C GLY A 465 38.86 14.47 32.12
N THR A 466 39.37 14.17 30.92
CA THR A 466 40.28 15.03 30.17
C THR A 466 39.60 15.47 28.87
N TYR A 467 39.44 16.78 28.68
CA TYR A 467 38.82 17.36 27.49
C TYR A 467 39.87 17.46 26.36
N ASN A 468 40.18 16.33 25.75
CA ASN A 468 41.20 16.18 24.72
C ASN A 468 40.91 17.03 23.46
N MET A 469 39.64 17.19 23.08
CA MET A 469 39.24 17.91 21.87
C MET A 469 39.18 19.44 22.01
N ASP A 470 39.26 19.99 23.23
CA ASP A 470 39.05 21.43 23.48
C ASP A 470 40.02 22.34 22.74
N ALA A 471 41.26 21.89 22.49
CA ALA A 471 42.22 22.67 21.71
C ALA A 471 41.76 22.87 20.25
N LEU A 472 41.15 21.84 19.65
CA LEU A 472 40.55 21.92 18.31
C LEU A 472 39.28 22.77 18.33
N TRP A 473 38.43 22.61 19.35
CA TRP A 473 37.21 23.38 19.52
C TRP A 473 37.46 24.86 19.82
N ALA A 474 38.56 25.21 20.47
CA ALA A 474 38.96 26.61 20.71
C ALA A 474 39.68 27.25 19.49
N SER A 475 40.34 26.46 18.63
CA SER A 475 41.11 26.93 17.46
C SER A 475 40.35 27.91 16.55
N GLU A 476 40.97 29.03 16.18
CA GLU A 476 40.37 30.02 15.26
C GLU A 476 40.07 29.46 13.86
N TYR A 477 40.71 28.36 13.48
CA TYR A 477 40.55 27.73 12.16
C TYR A 477 39.31 26.80 12.05
N VAL A 478 38.63 26.54 13.17
CA VAL A 478 37.40 25.74 13.25
C VAL A 478 36.23 26.68 13.60
N ASP A 479 35.24 26.84 12.73
CA ASP A 479 34.18 27.84 12.97
C ASP A 479 33.05 27.30 13.88
N VAL A 480 32.80 25.99 13.84
CA VAL A 480 31.66 25.33 14.49
C VAL A 480 32.05 23.98 15.08
N ILE A 481 31.29 23.51 16.07
CA ILE A 481 31.48 22.20 16.70
C ILE A 481 30.67 21.16 15.94
N GLY A 482 31.34 20.31 15.16
CA GLY A 482 30.69 19.26 14.37
C GLY A 482 30.55 17.94 15.14
N ILE A 483 29.33 17.43 15.25
CA ILE A 483 29.02 16.17 15.95
C ILE A 483 28.25 15.22 15.02
N ASN A 484 28.63 13.94 14.97
CA ASN A 484 27.82 12.85 14.43
C ASN A 484 26.88 12.34 15.52
N ALA A 485 25.66 12.87 15.57
CA ALA A 485 24.74 12.83 16.69
C ALA A 485 23.89 11.55 16.74
N TYR A 486 24.56 10.39 16.85
CA TYR A 486 23.93 9.07 17.02
C TYR A 486 23.79 8.69 18.50
N PHE A 487 23.14 9.54 19.29
CA PHE A 487 22.98 9.35 20.75
C PHE A 487 21.82 8.38 21.07
N PRO A 488 21.92 7.50 22.09
CA PRO A 488 20.81 6.65 22.53
C PRO A 488 19.56 7.46 22.92
N LEU A 489 18.40 7.10 22.36
CA LEU A 489 17.11 7.76 22.61
C LEU A 489 16.28 7.12 23.73
N ALA A 490 16.78 6.08 24.40
CA ALA A 490 16.07 5.40 25.47
C ALA A 490 17.00 4.66 26.44
N ASP A 491 16.55 4.56 27.69
CA ASP A 491 17.30 3.97 28.80
C ASP A 491 17.19 2.44 28.86
N THR A 492 16.29 1.86 28.05
CA THR A 492 16.08 0.42 27.97
C THR A 492 16.21 -0.05 26.54
N PRO A 493 16.87 -1.21 26.30
CA PRO A 493 17.13 -1.72 24.95
C PRO A 493 15.91 -2.28 24.22
N ASN A 494 14.73 -2.26 24.86
CA ASN A 494 13.46 -2.73 24.31
C ASN A 494 12.33 -2.07 25.11
N PRO A 495 11.84 -0.89 24.71
CA PRO A 495 10.78 -0.19 25.42
C PRO A 495 9.48 -0.99 25.32
N MET A 496 8.68 -1.04 26.39
CA MET A 496 7.39 -1.75 26.36
C MET A 496 6.37 -1.17 25.35
N HIS A 497 6.62 0.04 24.83
CA HIS A 497 5.79 0.73 23.84
C HIS A 497 6.66 1.48 22.84
N ARG A 498 6.17 1.68 21.60
CA ARG A 498 6.79 2.60 20.62
C ARG A 498 6.93 4.00 21.23
N PHE A 499 8.04 4.68 20.93
CA PHE A 499 8.24 6.07 21.34
C PHE A 499 7.27 7.02 20.62
N SER A 500 6.86 8.09 21.33
CA SER A 500 6.21 9.26 20.76
C SER A 500 7.23 10.34 20.40
N ILE A 501 6.82 11.32 19.59
CA ILE A 501 7.62 12.51 19.25
C ILE A 501 8.08 13.22 20.54
N GLN A 502 7.17 13.39 21.50
CA GLN A 502 7.45 14.06 22.77
C GLN A 502 8.35 13.24 23.69
N SER A 503 8.27 11.89 23.67
CA SER A 503 9.23 11.08 24.43
C SER A 503 10.62 11.14 23.81
N VAL A 504 10.75 11.07 22.47
CA VAL A 504 12.05 11.26 21.80
C VAL A 504 12.64 12.63 22.10
N ALA A 505 11.85 13.70 22.00
CA ALA A 505 12.30 15.06 22.29
C ALA A 505 12.75 15.22 23.74
N ARG A 506 12.04 14.60 24.69
CA ARG A 506 12.44 14.56 26.11
C ARG A 506 13.70 13.71 26.32
N SER A 507 13.83 12.58 25.61
CA SER A 507 15.00 11.70 25.68
C SER A 507 16.30 12.40 25.32
N TRP A 508 16.29 13.43 24.48
CA TRP A 508 17.49 14.24 24.20
C TRP A 508 18.02 15.02 25.42
N HIS A 509 17.19 15.18 26.47
CA HIS A 509 17.50 15.96 27.66
C HIS A 509 17.41 15.15 28.97
N ASN A 510 17.39 13.82 28.89
CA ASN A 510 17.46 12.92 30.05
C ASN A 510 18.02 11.53 29.68
N GLY A 511 18.09 10.64 30.67
CA GLY A 511 18.36 9.22 30.43
C GLY A 511 19.84 8.82 30.32
N GLU A 512 20.13 7.73 29.61
CA GLU A 512 21.48 7.21 29.37
C GLU A 512 22.39 8.29 28.75
N GLY A 513 23.60 8.44 29.31
CA GLY A 513 24.54 9.49 28.91
C GLY A 513 24.21 10.91 29.39
N TYR A 514 23.02 11.15 29.95
CA TYR A 514 22.60 12.45 30.50
C TYR A 514 22.45 12.38 32.03
N ASN A 515 21.50 11.59 32.52
CA ASN A 515 21.28 11.29 33.93
C ASN A 515 22.21 10.16 34.43
N HIS A 516 22.54 9.24 33.53
CA HIS A 516 23.26 8.01 33.83
C HIS A 516 24.54 7.92 33.00
N PRO A 517 25.55 8.77 33.28
CA PRO A 517 26.86 8.69 32.64
C PRO A 517 27.64 7.47 33.13
N HIS A 518 28.44 6.91 32.24
CA HIS A 518 29.42 5.85 32.52
C HIS A 518 30.68 6.10 31.69
N GLU A 519 31.84 5.68 32.18
CA GLU A 519 33.13 5.96 31.53
C GLU A 519 33.40 5.07 30.29
N ASN A 520 32.74 3.91 30.17
CA ASN A 520 32.94 2.94 29.09
C ASN A 520 31.65 2.64 28.33
N PHE A 521 31.56 2.94 27.03
CA PHE A 521 30.44 2.48 26.18
C PHE A 521 30.87 1.34 25.24
N PRO A 522 30.11 0.23 25.13
CA PRO A 522 28.94 -0.10 25.93
C PRO A 522 29.33 -0.43 27.39
N PRO A 523 28.46 -0.14 28.37
CA PRO A 523 28.75 -0.40 29.78
C PRO A 523 28.92 -1.91 30.03
N LYS A 524 29.79 -2.26 30.98
CA LYS A 524 29.87 -3.66 31.45
C LYS A 524 28.63 -3.97 32.28
N GLN A 525 28.17 -5.23 32.21
CA GLN A 525 26.94 -5.73 32.84
C GLN A 525 26.84 -5.59 34.38
N SER A 526 27.85 -4.99 35.02
CA SER A 526 28.01 -4.82 36.46
C SER A 526 28.45 -3.40 36.88
N GLU A 527 28.48 -2.42 35.97
CA GLU A 527 28.85 -1.04 36.31
C GLU A 527 27.68 -0.31 37.00
N VAL A 528 28.00 0.47 38.04
CA VAL A 528 27.03 1.16 38.90
C VAL A 528 26.84 2.59 38.41
N TYR A 529 25.60 3.03 38.26
CA TYR A 529 25.29 4.41 37.86
C TYR A 529 25.80 5.43 38.88
N HIS A 530 26.53 6.45 38.42
CA HIS A 530 27.08 7.51 39.27
C HIS A 530 26.12 8.71 39.40
N GLU A 531 25.97 9.25 40.61
CA GLU A 531 24.99 10.30 40.93
C GLU A 531 25.44 11.76 40.69
N ASN A 532 26.69 12.02 40.29
CA ASN A 532 27.20 13.37 40.00
C ASN A 532 28.38 13.32 38.99
N PRO A 533 28.52 14.26 38.03
CA PRO A 533 28.80 13.85 36.65
C PRO A 533 30.00 14.53 35.97
N ASP A 534 30.92 13.71 35.46
CA ASP A 534 31.69 13.98 34.24
C ASP A 534 32.14 12.62 33.65
N PRO A 535 31.79 12.25 32.40
CA PRO A 535 31.04 13.01 31.40
C PRO A 535 29.58 12.59 31.29
N ALA A 536 28.65 13.53 31.52
CA ALA A 536 27.30 13.45 30.97
C ALA A 536 27.35 13.72 29.45
N TRP A 537 27.91 12.77 28.69
CA TRP A 537 28.28 12.93 27.28
C TRP A 537 27.11 13.23 26.33
N LYS A 538 25.86 12.98 26.74
CA LYS A 538 24.65 13.38 26.00
C LYS A 538 24.13 14.76 26.41
N ASN A 539 24.59 15.31 27.54
CA ASN A 539 24.25 16.66 27.99
C ASN A 539 25.08 17.72 27.27
N ILE A 540 24.87 17.81 25.95
CA ILE A 540 25.58 18.74 25.05
C ILE A 540 25.39 20.19 25.55
N HIS A 541 24.23 20.53 26.13
CA HIS A 541 23.99 21.87 26.68
C HIS A 541 24.89 22.16 27.88
N GLN A 542 25.06 21.24 28.84
CA GLN A 542 25.95 21.44 29.98
C GLN A 542 27.39 21.65 29.51
N TRP A 543 27.89 20.76 28.65
CA TRP A 543 29.21 20.88 28.01
C TRP A 543 29.38 22.25 27.34
N TRP A 544 28.48 22.60 26.43
CA TRP A 544 28.56 23.84 25.65
C TRP A 544 28.49 25.13 26.50
N SER A 545 27.78 25.10 27.64
CA SER A 545 27.50 26.29 28.45
C SER A 545 28.41 26.49 29.67
N HIS A 546 29.33 25.55 29.97
CA HIS A 546 30.19 25.61 31.15
C HIS A 546 31.68 25.68 30.80
N ASP A 547 32.48 26.15 31.77
CA ASP A 547 33.93 26.08 31.70
C ASP A 547 34.40 24.62 31.82
N HIS A 548 35.30 24.19 30.95
CA HIS A 548 35.89 22.86 31.02
C HIS A 548 37.15 22.87 31.90
N ILE A 549 37.23 21.90 32.82
CA ILE A 549 38.35 21.73 33.74
C ILE A 549 38.74 20.26 33.75
N ASN A 550 39.99 19.97 33.40
CA ASN A 550 40.49 18.59 33.34
C ASN A 550 40.58 17.98 34.75
N ARG A 551 39.77 16.95 35.04
CA ARG A 551 39.61 16.25 36.33
C ARG A 551 40.93 16.00 37.05
N HIS A 552 41.88 15.37 36.35
CA HIS A 552 43.14 14.88 36.95
C HIS A 552 44.20 15.97 37.18
N SER A 553 44.07 17.13 36.53
CA SER A 553 45.05 18.22 36.64
C SER A 553 44.50 19.51 37.26
N SER A 554 43.17 19.58 37.45
CA SER A 554 42.42 20.79 37.82
C SER A 554 42.71 22.02 36.95
N LYS A 555 43.26 21.82 35.73
CA LYS A 555 43.53 22.90 34.78
C LYS A 555 42.29 23.20 33.96
N LYS A 556 41.87 24.46 33.95
CA LYS A 556 40.92 24.99 32.97
C LYS A 556 41.54 24.88 31.56
N THR A 557 40.73 24.50 30.57
CA THR A 557 41.18 24.32 29.18
C THR A 557 41.12 25.61 28.36
N ALA A 558 41.38 25.52 27.06
CA ALA A 558 41.21 26.61 26.11
C ALA A 558 39.73 26.86 25.73
N TRP A 559 38.79 25.99 26.13
CA TRP A 559 37.38 26.16 25.81
C TRP A 559 36.80 27.42 26.45
N GLN A 560 35.97 28.13 25.69
CA GLN A 560 35.18 29.25 26.17
C GLN A 560 33.69 28.90 26.03
N PRO A 561 32.89 28.99 27.13
CA PRO A 561 31.47 28.69 27.11
C PRO A 561 30.73 29.45 26.02
N LYS A 562 29.85 28.76 25.29
CA LYS A 562 29.01 29.29 24.20
C LYS A 562 29.77 29.96 23.03
N SER A 563 31.09 29.79 22.94
CA SER A 563 31.94 30.48 21.95
C SER A 563 31.64 30.14 20.49
N LYS A 564 31.19 28.92 20.21
CA LYS A 564 30.84 28.43 18.87
C LYS A 564 29.50 27.69 18.88
N LYS A 565 28.81 27.66 17.74
CA LYS A 565 27.58 26.88 17.57
C LYS A 565 27.90 25.41 17.29
N VAL A 566 26.93 24.55 17.60
CA VAL A 566 26.97 23.11 17.30
C VAL A 566 26.28 22.84 15.97
N TRP A 567 26.89 22.02 15.12
CA TRP A 567 26.26 21.44 13.93
C TRP A 567 26.22 19.92 14.09
N PHE A 568 25.05 19.31 13.94
CA PHE A 568 24.95 17.86 13.78
C PHE A 568 25.28 17.52 12.32
N ILE A 569 26.54 17.20 12.05
CA ILE A 569 27.08 16.89 10.71
C ILE A 569 26.44 15.64 10.13
N GLU A 570 26.08 14.70 11.01
CA GLU A 570 25.16 13.62 10.72
C GLU A 570 24.22 13.43 11.91
N TYR A 571 22.94 13.19 11.65
CA TYR A 571 22.01 12.55 12.57
C TYR A 571 21.08 11.64 11.77
N GLY A 572 20.68 10.50 12.30
CA GLY A 572 19.81 9.58 11.57
C GLY A 572 19.46 8.35 12.39
N PHE A 573 18.40 7.66 11.97
CA PHE A 573 17.85 6.53 12.71
C PHE A 573 17.61 5.33 11.79
N ARG A 574 17.75 4.11 12.32
CA ARG A 574 17.43 2.87 11.61
C ARG A 574 15.91 2.73 11.42
N SER A 575 15.51 2.01 10.39
CA SER A 575 14.10 1.67 10.10
C SER A 575 13.68 0.36 10.74
N VAL A 576 13.88 0.26 12.04
CA VAL A 576 13.52 -0.91 12.84
C VAL A 576 12.66 -0.47 14.02
N THR A 577 11.91 -1.42 14.61
CA THR A 577 11.18 -1.18 15.86
C THR A 577 12.07 -0.47 16.87
N ASP A 578 11.49 0.51 17.58
CA ASP A 578 12.09 1.36 18.61
C ASP A 578 13.33 2.23 18.23
N CYS A 579 14.04 1.96 17.13
CA CYS A 579 15.27 2.67 16.72
C CYS A 579 16.42 2.64 17.75
N THR A 580 16.33 1.78 18.77
CA THR A 580 17.23 1.66 19.94
C THR A 580 17.78 0.22 19.99
N TYR A 581 18.77 -0.17 20.77
CA TYR A 581 19.52 0.42 21.88
C TYR A 581 20.79 1.17 21.47
N ARG A 582 21.44 0.71 20.41
CA ARG A 582 22.70 1.26 19.91
C ARG A 582 22.42 2.00 18.62
N GLN A 583 22.43 3.32 18.69
CA GLN A 583 22.54 4.15 17.49
C GLN A 583 23.97 4.04 16.99
N LEU A 584 24.19 2.98 16.22
CA LEU A 584 25.43 2.72 15.54
C LEU A 584 25.54 3.73 14.40
N SER A 585 26.69 4.42 14.32
CA SER A 585 27.01 5.21 13.13
C SER A 585 26.92 4.34 11.87
N PRO A 586 26.76 4.89 10.66
CA PRO A 586 26.67 4.11 9.43
C PRO A 586 27.83 3.12 9.22
N GLU A 587 29.03 3.47 9.72
CA GLU A 587 30.24 2.64 9.72
C GLU A 587 30.15 1.48 10.74
N GLN A 588 29.59 1.74 11.92
CA GLN A 588 29.34 0.73 12.95
C GLN A 588 28.12 -0.16 12.62
N HIS A 589 27.14 0.33 11.87
CA HIS A 589 25.96 -0.45 11.48
C HIS A 589 26.33 -1.60 10.55
N ALA A 590 27.34 -1.42 9.68
CA ALA A 590 27.87 -2.50 8.87
C ALA A 590 28.26 -3.71 9.74
N SER A 591 28.98 -3.50 10.85
CA SER A 591 29.58 -4.59 11.64
C SER A 591 28.62 -5.44 12.46
N VAL A 592 27.34 -5.06 12.49
CA VAL A 592 26.30 -5.75 13.25
C VAL A 592 25.34 -6.51 12.32
N ALA A 593 25.58 -6.47 10.99
CA ALA A 593 24.76 -7.11 9.96
C ALA A 593 24.56 -8.65 10.12
N GLY A 594 25.35 -9.31 10.99
CA GLY A 594 25.19 -10.72 11.34
C GLY A 594 24.22 -11.04 12.50
N SER A 595 23.88 -10.08 13.37
CA SER A 595 22.98 -10.31 14.53
C SER A 595 21.55 -9.80 14.34
N VAL A 596 21.23 -9.22 13.18
CA VAL A 596 19.97 -8.52 12.85
C VAL A 596 18.77 -9.48 12.64
N ALA A 597 18.86 -10.73 13.09
CA ALA A 597 17.83 -11.75 12.90
C ALA A 597 16.52 -11.50 13.70
N THR A 598 16.49 -10.47 14.54
CA THR A 598 15.40 -10.13 15.47
C THR A 598 14.73 -8.78 15.19
N ASP A 599 15.27 -7.96 14.29
CA ASP A 599 14.81 -6.57 14.12
C ASP A 599 13.62 -6.49 13.14
N ASN A 600 12.43 -6.18 13.64
CA ASN A 600 11.27 -5.91 12.79
C ASN A 600 11.39 -4.54 12.10
N VAL A 601 11.01 -4.44 10.82
CA VAL A 601 11.03 -3.17 10.07
C VAL A 601 9.96 -2.21 10.59
N ASP A 602 10.35 -0.98 10.92
CA ASP A 602 9.43 0.06 11.36
C ASP A 602 9.82 1.44 10.81
N PHE A 603 9.13 1.87 9.75
CA PHE A 603 9.31 3.20 9.16
C PHE A 603 8.65 4.31 9.99
N PHE A 604 7.65 3.97 10.81
CA PHE A 604 6.99 4.95 11.69
C PHE A 604 7.93 5.33 12.84
N ALA A 605 8.57 4.35 13.47
CA ALA A 605 9.61 4.59 14.49
C ALA A 605 10.73 5.51 13.97
N GLN A 606 11.26 5.23 12.77
CA GLN A 606 12.28 6.11 12.15
C GLN A 606 11.77 7.54 11.98
N LYS A 607 10.56 7.72 11.45
CA LYS A 607 9.94 9.02 11.23
C LYS A 607 9.75 9.79 12.54
N THR A 608 9.24 9.11 13.57
CA THR A 608 9.04 9.67 14.92
C THR A 608 10.36 10.05 15.60
N ALA A 609 11.42 9.26 15.40
CA ALA A 609 12.77 9.58 15.89
C ALA A 609 13.35 10.83 15.21
N ILE A 610 13.18 10.96 13.88
CA ILE A 610 13.57 12.17 13.13
C ILE A 610 12.79 13.39 13.63
N GLU A 611 11.47 13.27 13.76
CA GLU A 611 10.61 14.39 14.15
C GLU A 611 10.85 14.84 15.60
N GLY A 612 10.95 13.91 16.55
CA GLY A 612 11.27 14.25 17.95
C GLY A 612 12.66 14.85 18.14
N THR A 613 13.62 14.48 17.28
CA THR A 613 14.96 15.10 17.26
C THR A 613 14.92 16.52 16.70
N LEU A 614 14.13 16.75 15.65
CA LEU A 614 13.90 18.09 15.13
C LEU A 614 13.18 18.98 16.16
N ASP A 615 12.14 18.46 16.81
CA ASP A 615 11.38 19.21 17.84
C ASP A 615 12.24 19.55 19.07
N ALA A 616 13.24 18.73 19.42
CA ALA A 616 14.20 19.03 20.49
C ALA A 616 15.19 20.16 20.14
N TRP A 617 15.67 20.21 18.90
CA TRP A 617 16.86 21.01 18.55
C TRP A 617 16.63 22.14 17.53
N HIS A 618 15.54 22.13 16.76
CA HIS A 618 15.29 23.12 15.69
C HIS A 618 15.21 24.56 16.21
N SER A 619 14.76 24.77 17.45
CA SER A 619 14.66 26.08 18.11
C SER A 619 15.79 26.33 19.13
N SER A 620 16.86 25.54 19.09
CA SER A 620 17.98 25.64 20.03
C SER A 620 18.83 26.88 19.78
N GLU A 621 19.27 27.57 20.84
CA GLU A 621 20.32 28.59 20.70
C GLU A 621 21.72 27.98 20.46
N MET A 622 21.89 26.68 20.70
CA MET A 622 23.16 25.97 20.65
C MET A 622 23.36 25.26 19.30
N VAL A 623 22.38 24.45 18.88
CA VAL A 623 22.41 23.68 17.63
C VAL A 623 21.90 24.56 16.49
N GLU A 624 22.80 25.00 15.61
CA GLU A 624 22.47 25.90 14.50
C GLU A 624 22.03 25.13 13.24
N ARG A 625 22.61 23.95 13.00
CA ARG A 625 22.33 23.12 11.81
C ARG A 625 22.33 21.64 12.13
N MET A 626 21.52 20.90 11.39
CA MET A 626 21.43 19.44 11.45
C MET A 626 21.31 18.88 10.04
N PHE A 627 22.06 17.81 9.75
CA PHE A 627 22.11 17.16 8.43
C PHE A 627 21.61 15.72 8.54
N LEU A 628 20.42 15.44 8.00
CA LEU A 628 19.78 14.13 8.12
C LEU A 628 20.50 13.09 7.25
N TYR A 629 20.97 12.02 7.86
CA TYR A 629 21.56 10.85 7.20
C TYR A 629 20.47 9.78 6.98
N ALA A 630 20.19 9.27 5.77
CA ALA A 630 20.81 9.60 4.48
C ALA A 630 19.86 9.54 3.27
N TRP A 631 20.11 10.41 2.30
CA TRP A 631 19.53 10.40 0.96
C TRP A 631 20.45 9.66 -0.04
N ASN A 632 20.06 8.46 -0.45
CA ASN A 632 20.79 7.64 -1.41
C ASN A 632 20.66 8.19 -2.84
N LEU A 633 21.75 8.14 -3.62
CA LEU A 633 21.77 8.51 -5.04
C LEU A 633 21.45 7.36 -6.01
N GLU A 634 21.13 6.16 -5.54
CA GLU A 634 20.38 5.17 -6.33
C GLU A 634 18.86 5.42 -6.13
N PRO A 635 18.15 6.12 -7.05
CA PRO A 635 16.81 6.66 -6.83
C PRO A 635 15.70 5.60 -6.77
N TYR A 636 15.97 4.37 -7.22
CA TYR A 636 15.00 3.29 -7.28
C TYR A 636 15.57 2.05 -6.63
N VAL A 637 14.95 1.60 -5.54
CA VAL A 637 15.41 0.42 -4.82
C VAL A 637 15.06 -0.84 -5.62
N LYS A 638 16.07 -1.66 -5.90
CA LYS A 638 15.93 -2.92 -6.62
C LYS A 638 15.70 -4.04 -5.63
N THR A 639 14.48 -4.57 -5.55
CA THR A 639 14.03 -5.63 -4.64
C THR A 639 14.81 -6.94 -4.69
N GLU A 640 15.76 -7.07 -5.62
CA GLU A 640 16.60 -8.26 -5.86
C GLU A 640 18.08 -7.98 -5.50
N SER A 641 18.38 -6.88 -4.79
CA SER A 641 19.75 -6.48 -4.41
C SER A 641 19.96 -6.32 -2.90
N TYR A 642 21.21 -6.48 -2.45
CA TYR A 642 21.64 -6.21 -1.07
C TYR A 642 21.37 -4.75 -0.63
N SER A 643 21.28 -3.81 -1.58
CA SER A 643 20.85 -2.44 -1.31
C SER A 643 19.39 -2.35 -0.82
N TYR A 644 18.53 -3.32 -1.13
CA TYR A 644 17.13 -3.34 -0.67
C TYR A 644 17.01 -3.66 0.82
N GLN A 645 17.79 -4.61 1.34
CA GLN A 645 17.80 -4.92 2.77
C GLN A 645 18.32 -3.74 3.60
N ASN A 646 19.40 -3.10 3.14
CA ASN A 646 19.94 -1.88 3.75
C ASN A 646 18.99 -0.68 3.62
N TRP A 647 18.20 -0.61 2.55
CA TRP A 647 17.08 0.32 2.49
C TRP A 647 16.01 -0.06 3.52
N GLN A 648 15.59 -1.31 3.67
CA GLN A 648 14.53 -1.71 4.60
C GLN A 648 14.87 -1.42 6.07
N THR A 649 16.06 -1.80 6.58
CA THR A 649 16.39 -1.68 8.01
C THR A 649 17.36 -0.54 8.35
N GLY A 650 18.09 -0.01 7.37
CA GLY A 650 19.13 1.01 7.58
C GLY A 650 18.61 2.45 7.63
N HIS A 651 19.57 3.38 7.63
CA HIS A 651 19.36 4.83 7.80
C HIS A 651 18.79 5.57 6.58
N TRP A 652 18.58 4.91 5.44
CA TRP A 652 18.13 5.60 4.22
C TRP A 652 16.69 6.09 4.35
N VAL A 653 16.40 7.32 3.94
CA VAL A 653 15.08 7.96 4.12
C VAL A 653 14.25 8.09 2.83
N ASN A 654 14.88 7.89 1.65
CA ASN A 654 14.23 8.01 0.34
C ASN A 654 12.99 7.11 0.25
N GLY A 655 11.83 7.68 -0.10
CA GLY A 655 10.58 6.94 -0.29
C GLY A 655 9.99 6.34 0.99
N LYS A 656 10.49 6.73 2.16
CA LYS A 656 9.93 6.39 3.48
C LYS A 656 9.46 7.63 4.23
N ILE A 657 10.28 8.68 4.27
CA ILE A 657 10.04 9.87 5.10
C ILE A 657 8.76 10.61 4.70
N ASP A 658 8.38 10.47 3.43
CA ASP A 658 7.19 11.04 2.80
C ASP A 658 6.00 10.07 2.72
N SER A 659 6.05 8.94 3.44
CA SER A 659 4.92 8.01 3.54
C SER A 659 3.75 8.61 4.31
N VAL A 660 2.53 8.27 3.86
CA VAL A 660 1.28 8.80 4.41
C VAL A 660 0.93 8.04 5.69
N ALA A 661 0.48 8.76 6.71
CA ALA A 661 -0.09 8.11 7.90
C ALA A 661 -1.40 7.42 7.53
N LEU A 662 -1.61 6.20 8.03
CA LEU A 662 -2.86 5.46 7.82
C LEU A 662 -4.05 6.23 8.40
N SER A 663 -3.87 6.90 9.55
CA SER A 663 -4.82 7.87 10.11
C SER A 663 -5.23 8.96 9.12
N ALA A 664 -4.27 9.63 8.47
CA ALA A 664 -4.56 10.66 7.47
C ALA A 664 -5.28 10.11 6.21
N THR A 665 -5.00 8.85 5.83
CA THR A 665 -5.66 8.17 4.72
C THR A 665 -7.12 7.86 5.07
N LEU A 666 -7.36 7.30 6.26
CA LEU A 666 -8.72 7.06 6.79
C LEU A 666 -9.49 8.38 6.92
N GLN A 667 -8.89 9.43 7.47
CA GLN A 667 -9.49 10.76 7.61
C GLN A 667 -9.99 11.31 6.27
N SER A 668 -9.19 11.18 5.20
CA SER A 668 -9.57 11.63 3.86
C SER A 668 -10.82 10.89 3.36
N ILE A 669 -10.81 9.55 3.44
CA ILE A 669 -11.92 8.70 2.97
C ILE A 669 -13.21 8.99 3.76
N LEU A 670 -13.10 9.21 5.07
CA LEU A 670 -14.23 9.54 5.95
C LEU A 670 -14.74 10.97 5.73
N GLY A 671 -13.83 11.91 5.45
CA GLY A 671 -14.18 13.29 5.08
C GLY A 671 -15.00 13.39 3.79
N GLU A 672 -14.79 12.48 2.84
CA GLU A 672 -15.62 12.31 1.62
C GLU A 672 -17.03 11.79 1.91
N MET A 673 -17.20 11.03 3.00
CA MET A 673 -18.54 10.61 3.50
C MET A 673 -19.25 11.73 4.28
N GLY A 674 -18.62 12.90 4.47
CA GLY A 674 -19.10 13.96 5.35
C GLY A 674 -18.75 13.77 6.83
N LEU A 675 -18.10 12.66 7.20
CA LEU A 675 -17.70 12.32 8.57
C LEU A 675 -16.41 13.04 8.99
N ARG A 676 -16.35 14.38 8.82
CA ARG A 676 -15.15 15.18 9.07
C ARG A 676 -14.77 15.32 10.55
N SER A 677 -15.71 15.08 11.48
CA SER A 677 -15.48 15.09 12.94
C SER A 677 -14.87 13.79 13.48
N THR A 678 -15.04 12.68 12.76
CA THR A 678 -14.40 11.40 13.07
C THR A 678 -12.88 11.59 13.09
N THR A 679 -12.19 10.96 14.04
CA THR A 679 -10.73 11.07 14.19
C THR A 679 -10.15 9.68 14.46
N PRO A 680 -9.35 9.11 13.55
CA PRO A 680 -8.52 7.94 13.85
C PRO A 680 -7.53 8.28 14.96
N LYS A 681 -7.67 7.63 16.11
CA LYS A 681 -6.76 7.75 17.26
C LYS A 681 -5.85 6.52 17.26
N GLU A 682 -4.62 6.61 17.73
CA GLU A 682 -3.77 5.41 17.96
C GLU A 682 -3.59 4.50 16.73
N VAL A 683 -3.56 5.10 15.53
CA VAL A 683 -3.27 4.45 14.25
C VAL A 683 -1.89 4.94 13.81
N ASP A 684 -0.86 4.25 14.27
CA ASP A 684 0.55 4.61 14.19
C ASP A 684 1.26 3.87 13.02
N GLU A 685 0.49 3.59 11.96
CA GLU A 685 0.92 2.85 10.77
C GLU A 685 1.15 3.78 9.57
N LEU A 686 2.06 3.39 8.68
CA LEU A 686 2.34 4.10 7.43
C LEU A 686 1.84 3.32 6.21
N VAL A 687 1.36 4.09 5.23
CA VAL A 687 0.94 3.65 3.90
C VAL A 687 1.98 4.18 2.90
N LEU A 688 2.77 3.28 2.31
CA LEU A 688 3.70 3.65 1.23
C LEU A 688 2.92 4.07 -0.02
N GLY A 689 1.82 3.36 -0.30
CA GLY A 689 0.87 3.69 -1.35
C GLY A 689 -0.45 2.94 -1.18
N TYR A 690 -1.57 3.55 -1.56
CA TYR A 690 -2.89 2.92 -1.67
C TYR A 690 -3.61 3.53 -2.88
N SER A 691 -4.39 2.72 -3.61
CA SER A 691 -5.10 3.18 -4.80
C SER A 691 -6.51 2.62 -4.90
N ILE A 692 -7.50 3.50 -5.08
CA ILE A 692 -8.90 3.17 -5.29
C ILE A 692 -9.23 3.43 -6.77
N CYS A 693 -9.13 2.40 -7.61
CA CYS A 693 -9.37 2.49 -9.06
C CYS A 693 -10.76 2.01 -9.51
N ASN A 694 -11.57 1.49 -8.57
CA ASN A 694 -12.84 0.83 -8.84
C ASN A 694 -13.95 1.46 -7.99
N TYR A 695 -15.20 1.38 -8.46
CA TYR A 695 -16.38 1.77 -7.70
C TYR A 695 -16.57 0.86 -6.47
N ILE A 696 -16.08 1.33 -5.32
CA ILE A 696 -16.28 0.72 -4.00
C ILE A 696 -16.90 1.77 -3.07
N SER A 697 -17.65 1.34 -2.05
CA SER A 697 -18.06 2.28 -1.00
C SER A 697 -16.85 2.72 -0.18
N ALA A 698 -16.88 3.94 0.36
CA ALA A 698 -15.87 4.40 1.31
C ALA A 698 -15.79 3.49 2.55
N GLU A 699 -16.93 2.94 3.00
CA GLU A 699 -16.99 1.87 4.01
C GLU A 699 -16.15 0.64 3.61
N ALA A 700 -16.23 0.17 2.36
CA ALA A 700 -15.45 -0.98 1.91
C ALA A 700 -13.93 -0.67 1.89
N ALA A 701 -13.53 0.53 1.51
CA ALA A 701 -12.13 0.97 1.56
C ALA A 701 -11.62 1.05 3.02
N VAL A 702 -12.40 1.65 3.92
CA VAL A 702 -12.11 1.72 5.36
C VAL A 702 -12.01 0.31 5.96
N ARG A 703 -12.95 -0.60 5.62
CA ARG A 703 -12.92 -2.00 6.07
C ARG A 703 -11.74 -2.79 5.49
N GLU A 704 -11.28 -2.50 4.26
CA GLU A 704 -10.07 -3.10 3.70
C GLU A 704 -8.84 -2.70 4.53
N LEU A 705 -8.68 -1.41 4.79
CA LEU A 705 -7.56 -0.87 5.57
C LEU A 705 -7.57 -1.36 7.03
N ALA A 706 -8.70 -1.23 7.73
CA ALA A 706 -8.88 -1.75 9.09
C ALA A 706 -8.71 -3.29 9.14
N THR A 707 -9.04 -4.00 8.06
CA THR A 707 -8.78 -5.44 7.98
C THR A 707 -7.31 -5.77 7.98
N ILE A 708 -6.52 -5.05 7.18
CA ILE A 708 -5.11 -5.36 6.88
C ILE A 708 -4.22 -4.96 8.04
N TYR A 709 -4.42 -3.76 8.57
CA TYR A 709 -3.68 -3.24 9.72
C TYR A 709 -4.30 -3.68 11.07
N CYS A 710 -5.27 -4.60 11.03
CA CYS A 710 -5.94 -5.17 12.19
C CYS A 710 -6.57 -4.13 13.15
N LEU A 711 -6.94 -2.97 12.62
CA LEU A 711 -7.55 -1.89 13.39
C LEU A 711 -8.96 -2.26 13.85
N ASP A 712 -9.28 -1.81 15.05
CA ASP A 712 -10.66 -1.77 15.53
C ASP A 712 -11.38 -0.53 15.04
N MET A 713 -12.69 -0.61 15.04
CA MET A 713 -13.61 0.48 14.73
C MET A 713 -14.72 0.47 15.78
N ARG A 714 -14.91 1.58 16.48
CA ARG A 714 -16.00 1.78 17.45
C ARG A 714 -16.67 3.12 17.27
N GLU A 715 -17.89 3.25 17.78
CA GLU A 715 -18.61 4.52 17.87
C GLU A 715 -18.40 5.11 19.27
N GLU A 716 -18.08 6.40 19.36
CA GLU A 716 -18.08 7.20 20.59
C GLU A 716 -18.86 8.50 20.30
N GLU A 717 -19.19 9.26 21.35
CA GLU A 717 -19.97 10.51 21.21
C GLU A 717 -19.36 11.47 20.17
N GLY A 718 -20.03 11.60 19.01
CA GLY A 718 -19.65 12.53 17.94
C GLY A 718 -18.89 11.93 16.74
N GLY A 719 -18.60 10.62 16.71
CA GLY A 719 -18.03 9.98 15.52
C GLY A 719 -17.50 8.56 15.70
N LEU A 720 -16.85 8.05 14.65
CA LEU A 720 -16.11 6.79 14.73
C LEU A 720 -14.72 7.03 15.33
N ILE A 721 -14.20 6.01 16.00
CA ILE A 721 -12.81 5.92 16.43
C ILE A 721 -12.21 4.62 15.92
N PHE A 722 -10.98 4.76 15.47
CA PHE A 722 -10.11 3.65 15.12
C PHE A 722 -9.10 3.48 16.26
N SER A 723 -8.60 2.26 16.46
CA SER A 723 -7.50 1.97 17.39
C SER A 723 -6.72 0.74 16.92
N GLY A 724 -5.42 0.71 17.17
CA GLY A 724 -4.58 -0.46 16.89
C GLY A 724 -4.85 -1.66 17.81
N THR A 725 -4.21 -2.80 17.53
CA THR A 725 -4.43 -4.07 18.26
C THR A 725 -3.90 -4.09 19.70
N ASN A 726 -2.99 -3.19 20.05
CA ASN A 726 -2.37 -3.11 21.37
C ASN A 726 -3.02 -1.97 22.18
N PRO A 727 -3.84 -2.27 23.20
CA PRO A 727 -4.47 -1.24 24.03
C PRO A 727 -3.40 -0.49 24.84
N LYS A 728 -3.43 0.85 24.83
CA LYS A 728 -2.51 1.67 25.64
C LYS A 728 -2.81 1.65 27.14
N SER A 729 -4.02 1.23 27.52
CA SER A 729 -4.44 1.05 28.90
C SER A 729 -5.34 -0.18 29.03
N VAL A 730 -5.08 -0.98 30.06
CA VAL A 730 -5.84 -2.20 30.37
C VAL A 730 -6.44 -2.02 31.75
N LEU A 731 -7.78 -2.15 31.87
CA LEU A 731 -8.41 -2.18 33.18
C LEU A 731 -8.32 -3.58 33.76
N HIS A 732 -7.66 -3.74 34.91
CA HIS A 732 -7.72 -4.99 35.66
C HIS A 732 -9.03 -5.07 36.45
N VAL A 733 -9.82 -6.10 36.19
CA VAL A 733 -11.07 -6.41 36.90
C VAL A 733 -10.80 -7.59 37.84
N PRO A 734 -10.96 -7.42 39.17
CA PRO A 734 -10.78 -8.50 40.13
C PRO A 734 -11.72 -9.69 39.87
N ALA A 735 -11.25 -10.91 40.12
CA ALA A 735 -12.05 -12.13 39.95
C ALA A 735 -13.33 -12.13 40.81
N GLU A 736 -13.26 -11.52 42.00
CA GLU A 736 -14.37 -11.32 42.95
C GLU A 736 -15.48 -10.39 42.42
N ASP A 737 -15.20 -9.57 41.42
CA ASP A 737 -16.18 -8.70 40.77
C ASP A 737 -16.96 -9.40 39.64
N ILE A 738 -16.63 -10.65 39.29
CA ILE A 738 -17.40 -11.40 38.30
C ILE A 738 -18.69 -11.92 38.95
N ILE A 739 -19.85 -11.63 38.35
CA ILE A 739 -21.13 -12.08 38.90
C ILE A 739 -21.17 -13.62 38.89
N PRO A 740 -21.51 -14.29 40.02
CA PRO A 740 -21.59 -15.75 40.11
C PRO A 740 -22.45 -16.38 39.01
N ASP A 741 -22.08 -17.58 38.59
CA ASP A 741 -22.72 -18.38 37.53
C ASP A 741 -22.82 -17.72 36.13
N SER A 742 -22.23 -16.52 35.94
CA SER A 742 -22.21 -15.83 34.63
C SER A 742 -21.06 -16.24 33.70
N TYR A 743 -20.04 -16.91 34.24
CA TYR A 743 -18.82 -17.30 33.53
C TYR A 743 -19.05 -18.51 32.60
N GLN A 744 -18.79 -18.34 31.31
CA GLN A 744 -18.69 -19.45 30.35
C GLN A 744 -17.50 -19.22 29.40
N ALA A 745 -16.60 -20.19 29.32
CA ALA A 745 -15.51 -20.20 28.36
C ALA A 745 -15.81 -21.18 27.20
N THR A 746 -15.67 -20.72 25.95
CA THR A 746 -15.78 -21.56 24.74
C THR A 746 -14.47 -21.55 23.98
N TYR A 747 -13.92 -22.73 23.68
CA TYR A 747 -12.68 -22.88 22.92
C TYR A 747 -12.91 -23.46 21.53
N THR A 748 -12.32 -22.83 20.51
CA THR A 748 -12.30 -23.30 19.12
C THR A 748 -10.95 -23.95 18.82
N PRO A 749 -10.89 -25.25 18.44
CA PRO A 749 -9.61 -25.92 18.21
C PRO A 749 -8.78 -25.30 17.07
N LYS A 750 -7.49 -25.05 17.34
CA LYS A 750 -6.52 -24.51 16.37
C LYS A 750 -6.50 -25.23 15.02
N ALA A 751 -6.73 -26.55 15.00
CA ALA A 751 -6.74 -27.39 13.78
C ALA A 751 -7.78 -27.01 12.70
N THR A 752 -8.66 -26.04 12.98
CA THR A 752 -9.65 -25.50 12.04
C THR A 752 -9.16 -24.27 11.25
N CYS A 753 -8.04 -23.66 11.68
CA CYS A 753 -7.49 -22.46 11.07
C CYS A 753 -6.73 -22.78 9.78
N GLY A 754 -6.75 -21.83 8.83
CA GLY A 754 -5.97 -21.89 7.60
C GLY A 754 -4.92 -20.79 7.56
N ALA A 755 -3.81 -21.04 6.86
CA ALA A 755 -2.74 -20.09 6.65
C ALA A 755 -3.27 -18.81 5.95
N GLN A 756 -2.92 -17.65 6.48
CA GLN A 756 -3.18 -16.38 5.79
C GLN A 756 -2.13 -16.14 4.71
N ALA A 757 -2.57 -15.48 3.64
CA ALA A 757 -1.76 -15.01 2.54
C ALA A 757 -2.28 -13.65 2.07
N LEU A 758 -1.38 -12.77 1.64
CA LEU A 758 -1.71 -11.41 1.23
C LEU A 758 -1.20 -11.15 -0.19
N LEU A 759 -2.12 -10.94 -1.13
CA LEU A 759 -1.77 -10.48 -2.48
C LEU A 759 -1.80 -8.94 -2.51
N TYR A 760 -0.63 -8.33 -2.69
CA TYR A 760 -0.42 -6.87 -2.66
C TYR A 760 0.54 -6.42 -3.78
N ILE A 761 0.75 -5.10 -3.90
CA ILE A 761 1.69 -4.50 -4.85
C ILE A 761 3.05 -4.30 -4.16
N SER A 762 4.08 -5.04 -4.56
CA SER A 762 5.42 -4.90 -3.96
C SER A 762 6.10 -3.60 -4.40
N LEU A 763 6.57 -2.83 -3.41
CA LEU A 763 7.37 -1.63 -3.63
C LEU A 763 8.65 -2.00 -4.38
N GLY A 764 8.82 -1.47 -5.60
CA GLY A 764 10.03 -1.71 -6.37
C GLY A 764 9.98 -1.22 -7.80
N TYR A 765 11.06 -1.49 -8.55
CA TYR A 765 11.22 -0.93 -9.90
C TYR A 765 10.10 -1.28 -10.88
N GLN A 766 9.43 -2.43 -10.73
CA GLN A 766 8.34 -2.86 -11.62
C GLN A 766 6.94 -2.86 -10.97
N SER A 767 6.83 -2.58 -9.66
CA SER A 767 5.58 -2.65 -8.89
C SER A 767 4.81 -3.96 -9.12
N ARG A 768 5.49 -5.11 -8.93
CA ARG A 768 4.94 -6.45 -9.22
C ARG A 768 3.97 -6.88 -8.13
N LEU A 769 2.97 -7.69 -8.50
CA LEU A 769 2.15 -8.41 -7.53
C LEU A 769 2.99 -9.47 -6.79
N ARG A 770 2.92 -9.51 -5.46
CA ARG A 770 3.56 -10.53 -4.60
C ARG A 770 2.54 -11.14 -3.65
N ASN A 771 2.82 -12.36 -3.17
CA ASN A 771 1.92 -13.17 -2.34
C ASN A 771 2.68 -13.98 -1.26
N PRO A 772 3.18 -13.35 -0.19
CA PRO A 772 3.68 -14.02 1.01
C PRO A 772 2.57 -14.81 1.71
N GLN A 773 3.01 -15.79 2.48
CA GLN A 773 2.17 -16.70 3.26
C GLN A 773 2.81 -16.83 4.65
N ALA A 774 2.00 -17.04 5.69
CA ALA A 774 2.50 -17.20 7.05
C ALA A 774 3.53 -18.33 7.12
N ARG A 775 4.63 -18.13 7.86
CA ARG A 775 5.86 -18.96 7.80
C ARG A 775 5.76 -20.38 8.42
N GLN A 776 4.56 -20.95 8.62
CA GLN A 776 4.38 -22.31 9.17
C GLN A 776 3.77 -23.27 8.15
N ALA A 777 4.38 -24.46 8.02
CA ALA A 777 4.19 -25.35 6.86
C ALA A 777 3.00 -26.33 6.95
N ASP A 778 2.42 -26.55 8.13
CA ASP A 778 1.49 -27.67 8.37
C ASP A 778 0.01 -27.27 8.48
N TRP A 779 -0.42 -26.24 7.73
CA TRP A 779 -1.83 -25.82 7.68
C TRP A 779 -2.55 -26.43 6.46
N PRO A 780 -3.68 -27.13 6.62
CA PRO A 780 -4.33 -27.86 5.53
C PRO A 780 -5.00 -26.96 4.47
N LYS A 781 -5.06 -25.63 4.70
CA LYS A 781 -5.77 -24.64 3.87
C LYS A 781 -5.12 -23.28 3.93
N SER A 782 -5.35 -22.46 2.91
CA SER A 782 -5.00 -21.05 2.90
C SER A 782 -6.15 -20.14 2.45
N SER A 783 -6.19 -18.92 3.00
CA SER A 783 -7.06 -17.83 2.52
C SER A 783 -6.22 -16.65 2.08
N ILE A 784 -6.46 -16.21 0.83
CA ILE A 784 -5.75 -15.08 0.22
C ILE A 784 -6.61 -13.82 0.34
N LEU A 785 -6.12 -12.85 1.12
CA LEU A 785 -6.60 -11.47 1.08
C LEU A 785 -5.99 -10.77 -0.16
N GLN A 786 -6.71 -9.81 -0.75
CA GLN A 786 -6.22 -9.04 -1.89
C GLN A 786 -6.36 -7.55 -1.55
N THR A 787 -5.33 -6.75 -1.85
CA THR A 787 -5.32 -5.31 -1.56
C THR A 787 -4.56 -4.52 -2.63
N SER A 788 -4.99 -3.30 -2.90
CA SER A 788 -4.28 -2.33 -3.73
C SER A 788 -3.22 -1.51 -2.97
N LEU A 789 -2.92 -1.88 -1.72
CA LEU A 789 -1.77 -1.35 -0.98
C LEU A 789 -0.45 -1.67 -1.67
N VAL A 790 0.43 -0.68 -1.68
CA VAL A 790 1.85 -0.81 -1.94
C VAL A 790 2.55 -1.03 -0.60
N LEU A 791 3.25 -2.15 -0.46
CA LEU A 791 3.97 -2.53 0.76
C LEU A 791 5.39 -2.97 0.39
N ASP A 792 6.32 -2.91 1.34
CA ASP A 792 7.55 -3.68 1.21
C ASP A 792 7.34 -5.14 1.65
N ASP A 793 8.24 -6.03 1.26
CA ASP A 793 8.08 -7.46 1.45
C ASP A 793 8.07 -7.88 2.93
N LEU A 794 8.82 -7.21 3.82
CA LEU A 794 8.85 -7.49 5.26
C LEU A 794 7.62 -6.91 5.98
N GLN A 795 7.14 -5.73 5.57
CA GLN A 795 5.83 -5.20 6.00
C GLN A 795 4.69 -6.19 5.71
N ALA A 796 4.66 -6.74 4.48
CA ALA A 796 3.61 -7.66 4.08
C ALA A 796 3.68 -9.01 4.83
N GLU A 797 4.89 -9.51 5.12
CA GLU A 797 5.08 -10.68 5.98
C GLU A 797 4.61 -10.41 7.42
N ALA A 798 5.00 -9.28 8.03
CA ALA A 798 4.57 -8.90 9.38
C ALA A 798 3.04 -8.75 9.48
N ILE A 799 2.38 -8.19 8.46
CA ILE A 799 0.92 -8.11 8.37
C ILE A 799 0.30 -9.51 8.33
N VAL A 800 0.83 -10.43 7.51
CA VAL A 800 0.32 -11.81 7.40
C VAL A 800 0.52 -12.58 8.70
N ASP A 801 1.67 -12.44 9.36
CA ASP A 801 1.95 -13.10 10.63
C ASP A 801 1.10 -12.51 11.77
N ASN A 802 0.82 -11.20 11.79
CA ASN A 802 -0.13 -10.58 12.72
C ASN A 802 -1.57 -11.07 12.52
N LEU A 803 -2.03 -11.15 11.26
CA LEU A 803 -3.33 -11.73 10.92
C LEU A 803 -3.42 -13.21 11.35
N GLN A 804 -2.35 -13.98 11.14
CA GLN A 804 -2.25 -15.38 11.55
C GLN A 804 -2.26 -15.52 13.08
N TYR A 805 -1.54 -14.66 13.81
CA TYR A 805 -1.51 -14.61 15.27
C TYR A 805 -2.91 -14.35 15.84
N LEU A 806 -3.63 -13.35 15.32
CA LEU A 806 -4.98 -13.02 15.77
C LEU A 806 -5.96 -14.18 15.52
N ILE A 807 -5.91 -14.82 14.34
CA ILE A 807 -6.74 -16.00 14.04
C ILE A 807 -6.39 -17.19 14.95
N THR A 808 -5.12 -17.34 15.30
CA THR A 808 -4.64 -18.47 16.13
C THR A 808 -4.95 -18.28 17.62
N ASN A 809 -5.07 -17.03 18.09
CA ASN A 809 -5.26 -16.69 19.49
C ASN A 809 -6.69 -16.24 19.84
N GLN A 810 -7.48 -15.71 18.90
CA GLN A 810 -8.93 -15.47 19.07
C GLN A 810 -9.75 -16.77 18.92
N ASN A 811 -9.31 -17.78 19.65
CA ASN A 811 -9.92 -19.11 19.73
C ASN A 811 -10.58 -19.36 21.10
N CYS A 812 -10.31 -18.54 22.11
CA CYS A 812 -11.03 -18.52 23.38
C CYS A 812 -12.07 -17.39 23.38
N PHE A 813 -13.32 -17.71 23.72
CA PHE A 813 -14.37 -16.73 23.97
C PHE A 813 -14.82 -16.82 25.43
N TYR A 814 -15.01 -15.67 26.05
CA TYR A 814 -15.47 -15.57 27.44
C TYR A 814 -16.80 -14.83 27.47
N ARG A 815 -17.81 -15.45 28.07
CA ARG A 815 -19.03 -14.80 28.53
C ARG A 815 -18.86 -14.56 30.03
N ILE A 816 -19.02 -13.32 30.45
CA ILE A 816 -18.93 -12.85 31.84
C ILE A 816 -19.92 -11.71 32.03
N SER A 817 -20.46 -11.55 33.24
CA SER A 817 -21.28 -10.39 33.61
C SER A 817 -20.56 -9.60 34.71
N LEU A 818 -20.48 -8.29 34.52
CA LEU A 818 -19.80 -7.37 35.44
C LEU A 818 -20.81 -6.41 36.14
N PRO A 819 -20.55 -6.00 37.40
CA PRO A 819 -21.36 -5.01 38.12
C PRO A 819 -21.42 -3.65 37.43
N ILE A 820 -22.48 -2.89 37.71
CA ILE A 820 -22.76 -1.58 37.09
C ILE A 820 -21.64 -0.52 37.28
N LYS A 821 -20.73 -0.69 38.24
CA LYS A 821 -19.54 0.17 38.37
C LYS A 821 -18.62 0.13 37.13
N TYR A 822 -18.72 -0.93 36.33
CA TYR A 822 -18.02 -1.12 35.05
C TYR A 822 -18.83 -0.70 33.83
N ALA A 823 -19.99 -0.04 33.99
CA ALA A 823 -20.82 0.43 32.86
C ALA A 823 -20.16 1.51 31.98
N HIS A 824 -18.96 1.98 32.34
CA HIS A 824 -18.11 2.86 31.53
C HIS A 824 -17.26 2.10 30.49
N LEU A 825 -17.24 0.76 30.53
CA LEU A 825 -16.56 -0.08 29.54
C LEU A 825 -17.38 -0.18 28.25
N ASN A 826 -16.71 -0.02 27.12
CA ASN A 826 -17.31 0.02 25.80
C ASN A 826 -16.92 -1.20 24.96
N VAL A 827 -17.62 -1.38 23.84
CA VAL A 827 -17.28 -2.35 22.80
C VAL A 827 -15.88 -2.04 22.26
N GLY A 828 -15.01 -3.05 22.26
CA GLY A 828 -13.61 -2.94 21.85
C GLY A 828 -12.61 -2.75 23.00
N ASP A 829 -13.05 -2.36 24.20
CA ASP A 829 -12.15 -2.22 25.35
C ASP A 829 -11.54 -3.57 25.78
N VAL A 830 -10.33 -3.53 26.34
CA VAL A 830 -9.59 -4.71 26.79
C VAL A 830 -9.42 -4.67 28.31
N ILE A 831 -9.83 -5.74 28.97
CA ILE A 831 -9.75 -5.93 30.41
C ILE A 831 -8.84 -7.11 30.76
N GLY A 832 -8.07 -6.94 31.84
CA GLY A 832 -7.27 -8.00 32.45
C GLY A 832 -8.06 -8.67 33.57
N ILE A 833 -8.23 -9.99 33.53
CA ILE A 833 -8.97 -10.75 34.54
C ILE A 833 -8.15 -11.96 34.97
N GLU A 834 -8.09 -12.22 36.28
CA GLU A 834 -7.60 -13.50 36.78
C GLU A 834 -8.72 -14.55 36.78
N LEU A 835 -8.55 -15.64 36.04
CA LEU A 835 -9.44 -16.79 36.03
C LEU A 835 -8.61 -18.04 36.24
N GLU A 836 -9.04 -18.96 37.11
CA GLU A 836 -8.39 -20.27 37.27
C GLU A 836 -6.87 -20.17 37.58
N HIS A 837 -6.46 -19.13 38.34
CA HIS A 837 -5.07 -18.76 38.66
C HIS A 837 -4.18 -18.36 37.46
N MET A 838 -4.81 -18.00 36.33
CA MET A 838 -4.17 -17.51 35.12
C MET A 838 -4.65 -16.09 34.81
N GLN A 839 -3.74 -15.23 34.34
CA GLN A 839 -4.07 -13.89 33.89
C GLN A 839 -4.53 -13.91 32.43
N HIS A 840 -5.75 -13.46 32.19
CA HIS A 840 -6.38 -13.41 30.87
C HIS A 840 -6.59 -11.97 30.41
N MET A 841 -6.28 -11.73 29.14
CA MET A 841 -6.57 -10.49 28.44
C MET A 841 -7.81 -10.69 27.57
N ILE A 842 -8.93 -10.10 27.98
CA ILE A 842 -10.24 -10.29 27.37
C ILE A 842 -10.67 -8.99 26.72
N LYS A 843 -11.05 -9.06 25.44
CA LYS A 843 -11.57 -7.91 24.70
C LYS A 843 -13.08 -7.98 24.58
N ILE A 844 -13.74 -6.88 24.92
CA ILE A 844 -15.19 -6.73 24.84
C ILE A 844 -15.59 -6.60 23.37
N ALA A 845 -16.64 -7.31 22.97
CA ALA A 845 -17.16 -7.27 21.61
C ALA A 845 -18.69 -7.31 21.62
N GLU A 846 -19.31 -6.71 20.60
CA GLU A 846 -20.68 -7.04 20.25
C GLU A 846 -20.73 -8.51 19.81
N GLY A 847 -21.16 -9.37 20.73
CA GLY A 847 -22.22 -10.26 20.29
C GLY A 847 -23.37 -9.38 19.78
N GLU A 848 -24.10 -9.79 18.77
CA GLU A 848 -24.79 -11.06 18.91
C GLU A 848 -25.49 -11.41 17.56
N ALA A 849 -25.49 -12.69 17.15
CA ALA A 849 -26.15 -13.17 15.93
C ALA A 849 -27.22 -14.28 16.14
N VAL A 850 -28.50 -14.01 16.40
CA VAL A 850 -29.09 -12.81 17.01
C VAL A 850 -30.17 -13.21 18.06
N LEU A 851 -30.10 -14.39 18.72
CA LEU A 851 -31.02 -14.70 19.84
C LEU A 851 -30.51 -15.65 20.96
N GLU A 852 -30.05 -16.87 20.66
CA GLU A 852 -29.18 -17.64 21.60
C GLU A 852 -27.87 -16.87 21.86
N ARG A 853 -27.50 -16.23 20.78
CA ARG A 853 -26.51 -15.21 20.62
C ARG A 853 -27.29 -13.94 20.24
N ALA A 854 -28.24 -13.46 21.06
CA ALA A 854 -28.68 -12.05 21.32
C ALA A 854 -29.88 -12.04 22.28
N PRO A 855 -29.68 -11.92 23.59
CA PRO A 855 -30.80 -12.06 24.50
C PRO A 855 -31.67 -10.79 24.51
N PHE A 856 -31.33 -9.77 23.70
CA PHE A 856 -31.98 -8.47 23.61
C PHE A 856 -32.77 -8.22 22.31
N VAL A 857 -32.81 -9.18 21.36
CA VAL A 857 -33.70 -9.05 20.18
C VAL A 857 -35.02 -9.75 20.47
N ASP A 858 -36.07 -8.96 20.63
CA ASP A 858 -37.37 -9.46 21.07
C ASP A 858 -38.29 -9.94 19.93
N VAL A 859 -38.00 -9.53 18.69
CA VAL A 859 -38.74 -9.94 17.48
C VAL A 859 -37.81 -10.42 16.38
N VAL A 860 -38.05 -11.62 15.86
CA VAL A 860 -37.45 -12.10 14.59
C VAL A 860 -38.56 -12.32 13.56
N VAL A 861 -38.45 -11.67 12.41
CA VAL A 861 -39.47 -11.69 11.36
C VAL A 861 -38.90 -12.09 10.00
N GLY A 862 -39.55 -13.02 9.31
CA GLY A 862 -39.16 -13.49 7.98
C GLY A 862 -39.48 -12.45 6.88
N PRO A 863 -38.83 -12.53 5.70
CA PRO A 863 -39.05 -11.57 4.59
C PRO A 863 -40.48 -11.51 4.03
N GLN A 864 -41.31 -12.53 4.31
CA GLN A 864 -42.74 -12.52 3.99
C GLN A 864 -43.62 -12.00 5.13
N SER A 865 -43.25 -12.24 6.39
CA SER A 865 -44.04 -11.85 7.56
C SER A 865 -43.77 -10.42 8.06
N ILE A 866 -42.93 -9.63 7.38
CA ILE A 866 -42.48 -8.29 7.83
C ILE A 866 -43.63 -7.31 8.17
N HIS A 867 -44.78 -7.46 7.52
CA HIS A 867 -45.98 -6.69 7.76
C HIS A 867 -46.65 -6.99 9.13
N THR A 868 -46.42 -8.17 9.71
CA THR A 868 -46.89 -8.53 11.06
C THR A 868 -46.05 -7.87 12.17
N LEU A 869 -44.95 -7.20 11.83
CA LEU A 869 -44.05 -6.56 12.79
C LEU A 869 -44.75 -5.65 13.82
N PRO A 870 -45.76 -4.81 13.48
CA PRO A 870 -46.50 -4.04 14.47
C PRO A 870 -47.24 -4.91 15.48
N GLU A 871 -47.86 -6.02 15.04
CA GLU A 871 -48.49 -6.97 15.96
C GLU A 871 -47.47 -7.73 16.81
N LEU A 872 -46.33 -8.13 16.23
CA LEU A 872 -45.26 -8.80 16.95
C LEU A 872 -44.68 -7.90 18.05
N ILE A 873 -44.51 -6.61 17.78
CA ILE A 873 -44.15 -5.58 18.76
C ILE A 873 -45.22 -5.46 19.86
N MET A 874 -46.51 -5.41 19.49
CA MET A 874 -47.61 -5.38 20.46
C MET A 874 -47.71 -6.64 21.33
N LYS A 875 -47.36 -7.81 20.78
CA LYS A 875 -47.32 -9.09 21.51
C LYS A 875 -46.12 -9.14 22.47
N VAL A 876 -44.94 -8.69 22.03
CA VAL A 876 -43.74 -8.51 22.88
C VAL A 876 -43.97 -7.56 24.05
N THR A 877 -44.80 -6.52 23.89
CA THR A 877 -45.13 -5.61 25.02
C THR A 877 -46.11 -6.20 26.05
N ARG A 878 -46.56 -7.45 25.89
CA ARG A 878 -47.48 -8.13 26.82
C ARG A 878 -47.00 -9.50 27.31
N ASP A 879 -46.16 -10.19 26.55
CA ASP A 879 -45.60 -11.50 26.90
C ASP A 879 -44.25 -11.72 26.17
N ALA A 880 -43.59 -12.86 26.42
CA ALA A 880 -42.21 -13.13 25.97
C ALA A 880 -41.98 -13.06 24.43
N LYS A 881 -40.69 -13.03 24.06
CA LYS A 881 -40.12 -12.89 22.71
C LYS A 881 -40.84 -13.65 21.60
N GLN A 882 -40.89 -13.05 20.42
CA GLN A 882 -41.70 -13.52 19.29
C GLN A 882 -40.86 -13.83 18.04
N VAL A 883 -41.12 -14.96 17.40
CA VAL A 883 -40.46 -15.38 16.15
C VAL A 883 -41.54 -15.77 15.13
N ASN A 884 -41.59 -15.07 14.00
CA ASN A 884 -42.46 -15.42 12.88
C ASN A 884 -41.64 -15.49 11.58
N ILE A 885 -41.30 -16.72 11.19
CA ILE A 885 -40.58 -17.06 9.95
C ILE A 885 -41.44 -17.90 9.00
N GLU A 886 -42.76 -17.91 9.20
CA GLU A 886 -43.70 -18.65 8.37
C GLU A 886 -43.85 -18.01 6.98
N PHE A 887 -44.43 -18.77 6.05
CA PHE A 887 -44.74 -18.30 4.69
C PHE A 887 -46.27 -18.26 4.49
N PRO A 888 -46.99 -17.31 5.12
CA PRO A 888 -48.43 -17.15 4.91
C PRO A 888 -48.72 -16.73 3.46
N VAL A 889 -49.82 -17.23 2.90
CA VAL A 889 -50.15 -17.06 1.48
C VAL A 889 -50.62 -15.63 1.12
N ILE A 890 -51.16 -14.88 2.09
CA ILE A 890 -51.62 -13.49 1.95
C ILE A 890 -51.32 -12.73 3.26
N SER A 891 -51.05 -11.41 3.19
CA SER A 891 -51.13 -10.37 4.26
C SER A 891 -50.06 -9.26 4.14
N LYS A 892 -49.00 -9.45 3.33
CA LYS A 892 -47.86 -8.52 3.25
C LYS A 892 -48.11 -7.21 2.52
N PHE A 893 -48.79 -7.24 1.38
CA PHE A 893 -48.98 -6.05 0.55
C PHE A 893 -50.13 -5.16 1.03
N ASP A 894 -51.13 -5.78 1.66
CA ASP A 894 -52.35 -5.14 2.19
C ASP A 894 -52.08 -4.18 3.38
N SER A 895 -50.90 -4.29 3.98
CA SER A 895 -50.56 -3.71 5.29
C SER A 895 -49.46 -2.64 5.26
N ILE A 896 -48.87 -2.33 4.09
CA ILE A 896 -47.73 -1.40 3.97
C ILE A 896 -48.22 0.00 3.59
N PRO A 897 -47.91 1.06 4.37
CA PRO A 897 -48.28 2.42 4.02
C PRO A 897 -47.65 2.86 2.69
N THR A 898 -48.48 3.17 1.70
CA THR A 898 -48.01 3.56 0.34
C THR A 898 -47.33 4.92 0.30
N ASP A 899 -47.54 5.78 1.31
CA ASP A 899 -47.07 7.17 1.31
C ASP A 899 -45.57 7.30 1.62
N ALA A 900 -44.94 6.28 2.20
CA ALA A 900 -43.52 6.29 2.56
C ALA A 900 -42.55 6.15 1.35
N ARG A 901 -43.07 5.96 0.13
CA ARG A 901 -42.27 5.82 -1.12
C ARG A 901 -42.26 7.09 -1.99
N VAL A 902 -42.95 8.15 -1.58
CA VAL A 902 -43.09 9.37 -2.38
C VAL A 902 -41.82 10.22 -2.31
N GLY A 903 -40.88 9.95 -3.22
CA GLY A 903 -39.79 10.85 -3.58
C GLY A 903 -38.38 10.30 -3.37
N ARG A 904 -37.73 9.89 -4.47
CA ARG A 904 -36.27 10.00 -4.80
C ARG A 904 -35.92 9.08 -5.99
N GLY A 905 -36.23 9.50 -7.22
CA GLY A 905 -35.76 8.81 -8.43
C GLY A 905 -36.54 9.14 -9.69
N VAL A 906 -35.89 9.03 -10.85
CA VAL A 906 -36.55 9.06 -12.17
C VAL A 906 -37.15 7.69 -12.52
N SER A 907 -36.62 6.63 -11.91
CA SER A 907 -37.02 5.23 -12.10
C SER A 907 -37.35 4.58 -10.76
N ALA A 908 -38.38 3.75 -10.69
CA ALA A 908 -38.82 3.04 -9.49
C ALA A 908 -39.09 1.55 -9.74
N PHE A 909 -38.80 0.71 -8.74
CA PHE A 909 -39.11 -0.72 -8.75
C PHE A 909 -40.49 -0.97 -8.12
N VAL A 910 -41.34 -1.73 -8.81
CA VAL A 910 -42.66 -2.15 -8.32
C VAL A 910 -42.71 -3.68 -8.32
N SER A 911 -42.74 -4.28 -7.13
CA SER A 911 -42.87 -5.74 -6.98
C SER A 911 -44.31 -6.16 -7.27
N VAL A 912 -44.52 -6.87 -8.38
CA VAL A 912 -45.86 -7.34 -8.80
C VAL A 912 -46.11 -8.80 -8.41
N GLN A 913 -45.05 -9.56 -8.16
CA GLN A 913 -45.10 -11.00 -7.90
C GLN A 913 -43.99 -11.42 -6.92
N GLU A 914 -44.24 -12.43 -6.09
CA GLU A 914 -43.24 -13.06 -5.22
C GLU A 914 -43.35 -14.59 -5.27
N GLY A 915 -42.32 -15.31 -4.82
CA GLY A 915 -42.26 -16.78 -4.91
C GLY A 915 -41.92 -17.30 -6.31
N CYS A 916 -41.75 -18.62 -6.46
CA CYS A 916 -41.38 -19.22 -7.75
C CYS A 916 -41.64 -20.74 -7.77
N ASP A 917 -42.53 -21.20 -8.67
CA ASP A 917 -42.96 -22.61 -8.74
C ASP A 917 -42.25 -23.41 -9.86
N LYS A 918 -41.12 -22.91 -10.38
CA LYS A 918 -40.41 -23.60 -11.49
C LYS A 918 -39.50 -24.74 -11.03
N PHE A 919 -39.14 -24.80 -9.75
CA PHE A 919 -38.27 -25.84 -9.15
C PHE A 919 -37.06 -26.22 -10.02
N CYS A 920 -36.36 -25.22 -10.56
CA CYS A 920 -35.13 -25.44 -11.32
C CYS A 920 -34.08 -26.07 -10.40
N THR A 921 -33.38 -27.12 -10.86
CA THR A 921 -32.59 -27.99 -9.96
C THR A 921 -31.41 -27.29 -9.28
N PHE A 922 -30.96 -26.15 -9.80
CA PHE A 922 -29.92 -25.29 -9.21
C PHE A 922 -30.43 -24.20 -8.26
N CYS A 923 -31.74 -23.95 -8.22
CA CYS A 923 -32.34 -22.78 -7.58
C CYS A 923 -32.88 -23.12 -6.19
N VAL A 924 -32.55 -22.31 -5.19
CA VAL A 924 -33.04 -22.47 -3.80
C VAL A 924 -34.29 -21.65 -3.49
N VAL A 925 -34.70 -20.75 -4.40
CA VAL A 925 -35.82 -19.81 -4.21
C VAL A 925 -37.14 -20.49 -3.83
N PRO A 926 -37.60 -21.60 -4.46
CA PRO A 926 -38.86 -22.24 -4.10
C PRO A 926 -38.91 -22.70 -2.64
N TYR A 927 -37.76 -23.07 -2.07
CA TYR A 927 -37.62 -23.54 -0.68
C TYR A 927 -37.42 -22.39 0.33
N THR A 928 -37.22 -21.16 -0.13
CA THR A 928 -36.82 -20.02 0.71
C THR A 928 -37.69 -18.77 0.54
N ARG A 929 -38.60 -18.74 -0.45
CA ARG A 929 -39.54 -17.64 -0.68
C ARG A 929 -41.01 -18.07 -0.81
N GLY A 930 -41.30 -19.36 -0.74
CA GLY A 930 -42.65 -19.91 -0.85
C GLY A 930 -43.15 -20.07 -2.29
N PRO A 931 -44.42 -20.50 -2.45
CA PRO A 931 -45.07 -20.69 -3.75
C PRO A 931 -45.28 -19.37 -4.49
N GLU A 932 -45.54 -19.45 -5.79
CA GLU A 932 -45.73 -18.30 -6.69
C GLU A 932 -47.03 -17.53 -6.34
N TYR A 933 -46.93 -16.21 -6.15
CA TYR A 933 -48.04 -15.33 -5.77
C TYR A 933 -48.00 -14.00 -6.53
N SER A 934 -49.13 -13.58 -7.09
CA SER A 934 -49.32 -12.34 -7.84
C SER A 934 -50.23 -11.37 -7.08
N ARG A 935 -49.87 -10.08 -7.03
CA ARG A 935 -50.74 -9.02 -6.48
C ARG A 935 -51.94 -8.76 -7.40
N SER A 936 -53.02 -8.17 -6.87
CA SER A 936 -54.11 -7.64 -7.72
C SER A 936 -53.61 -6.53 -8.63
N VAL A 937 -54.29 -6.32 -9.75
CA VAL A 937 -53.96 -5.22 -10.67
C VAL A 937 -54.30 -3.88 -10.03
N GLU A 938 -55.42 -3.78 -9.30
CA GLU A 938 -55.84 -2.58 -8.59
C GLU A 938 -54.77 -2.07 -7.61
N ASP A 939 -54.17 -2.95 -6.80
CA ASP A 939 -53.13 -2.57 -5.83
C ASP A 939 -51.83 -2.09 -6.49
N ILE A 940 -51.51 -2.63 -7.68
CA ILE A 940 -50.34 -2.20 -8.46
C ILE A 940 -50.60 -0.83 -9.07
N MET A 941 -51.80 -0.60 -9.61
CA MET A 941 -52.17 0.68 -10.23
C MET A 941 -52.15 1.83 -9.22
N VAL A 942 -52.70 1.62 -8.01
CA VAL A 942 -52.64 2.63 -6.93
C VAL A 942 -51.20 2.99 -6.54
N GLU A 943 -50.28 2.01 -6.52
CA GLU A 943 -48.86 2.26 -6.26
C GLU A 943 -48.18 3.02 -7.42
N VAL A 944 -48.47 2.65 -8.66
CA VAL A 944 -47.91 3.29 -9.86
C VAL A 944 -48.39 4.73 -10.01
N GLU A 945 -49.67 5.01 -9.77
CA GLU A 945 -50.25 6.36 -9.82
C GLU A 945 -49.59 7.28 -8.77
N LYS A 946 -49.50 6.84 -7.51
CA LYS A 946 -48.77 7.58 -6.45
C LYS A 946 -47.29 7.83 -6.80
N LEU A 947 -46.62 6.86 -7.42
CA LEU A 947 -45.23 7.03 -7.88
C LEU A 947 -45.11 8.06 -9.02
N ALA A 948 -46.09 8.09 -9.94
CA ALA A 948 -46.13 9.05 -11.05
C ALA A 948 -46.37 10.49 -10.56
N ASP A 949 -47.30 10.69 -9.62
CA ASP A 949 -47.54 11.94 -8.90
C ASP A 949 -46.28 12.40 -8.14
N GLY A 950 -45.58 11.45 -7.51
CA GLY A 950 -44.26 11.67 -6.89
C GLY A 950 -43.11 11.98 -7.85
N GLY A 951 -43.38 12.11 -9.15
CA GLY A 951 -42.42 12.55 -10.17
C GLY A 951 -41.73 11.42 -10.95
N THR A 952 -42.01 10.15 -10.65
CA THR A 952 -41.41 8.99 -11.35
C THR A 952 -41.75 9.01 -12.84
N LYS A 953 -40.80 8.59 -13.70
CA LYS A 953 -40.97 8.53 -15.17
C LYS A 953 -40.73 7.14 -15.77
N GLU A 954 -39.97 6.27 -15.11
CA GLU A 954 -39.78 4.87 -15.47
C GLU A 954 -40.26 3.94 -14.33
N VAL A 955 -41.04 2.92 -14.65
CA VAL A 955 -41.43 1.86 -13.70
C VAL A 955 -40.85 0.53 -14.16
N VAL A 956 -40.25 -0.20 -13.22
CA VAL A 956 -39.67 -1.52 -13.45
C VAL A 956 -40.43 -2.55 -12.63
N LEU A 957 -41.23 -3.39 -13.31
CA LEU A 957 -42.01 -4.45 -12.70
C LEU A 957 -41.09 -5.62 -12.31
N LEU A 958 -41.17 -6.05 -11.05
CA LEU A 958 -40.32 -7.10 -10.48
C LEU A 958 -41.11 -8.33 -10.03
N GLY A 959 -40.51 -9.49 -10.24
CA GLY A 959 -40.93 -10.77 -9.67
C GLY A 959 -39.73 -11.60 -9.19
N GLN A 960 -39.94 -12.88 -8.93
CA GLN A 960 -38.88 -13.89 -9.14
C GLN A 960 -39.10 -14.66 -10.45
N ASN A 961 -40.31 -14.58 -11.01
CA ASN A 961 -40.64 -15.01 -12.37
C ASN A 961 -41.74 -14.13 -13.00
N VAL A 962 -41.41 -12.86 -13.27
CA VAL A 962 -42.39 -11.77 -13.47
C VAL A 962 -43.44 -12.00 -14.58
N ASN A 963 -43.13 -12.81 -15.59
CA ASN A 963 -44.04 -13.07 -16.72
C ASN A 963 -45.05 -14.20 -16.47
N ALA A 964 -44.97 -14.90 -15.34
CA ALA A 964 -46.07 -15.74 -14.86
C ALA A 964 -46.99 -14.97 -13.89
N TYR A 965 -47.00 -13.63 -13.93
CA TYR A 965 -47.97 -12.84 -13.20
C TYR A 965 -49.40 -13.18 -13.65
N HIS A 966 -50.28 -13.43 -12.68
CA HIS A 966 -51.68 -13.82 -12.84
C HIS A 966 -52.57 -13.10 -11.81
N GLY A 967 -52.54 -11.77 -11.81
CA GLY A 967 -53.30 -10.95 -10.86
C GLY A 967 -54.77 -10.86 -11.22
N THR A 968 -55.63 -10.72 -10.21
CA THR A 968 -57.05 -10.42 -10.42
C THR A 968 -57.26 -8.94 -10.74
N TYR A 969 -58.25 -8.65 -11.61
CA TYR A 969 -58.78 -7.31 -11.87
C TYR A 969 -60.30 -7.40 -12.09
N LYS A 970 -61.10 -6.74 -11.26
CA LYS A 970 -62.57 -6.76 -11.31
C LYS A 970 -63.23 -8.16 -11.40
N GLY A 971 -62.54 -9.20 -10.96
CA GLY A 971 -62.99 -10.60 -10.99
C GLY A 971 -62.42 -11.45 -12.13
N ASP A 972 -61.76 -10.85 -13.13
CA ASP A 972 -61.05 -11.56 -14.20
C ASP A 972 -59.56 -11.73 -13.86
N GLU A 973 -58.94 -12.81 -14.34
CA GLU A 973 -57.50 -13.04 -14.23
C GLU A 973 -56.74 -12.33 -15.37
N TRP A 974 -55.69 -11.59 -15.03
CA TRP A 974 -54.90 -10.75 -15.93
C TRP A 974 -53.41 -11.15 -15.88
N ASP A 975 -52.83 -11.27 -17.06
CA ASP A 975 -51.41 -11.56 -17.26
C ASP A 975 -50.52 -10.31 -17.27
N LEU A 976 -49.21 -10.51 -17.31
CA LEU A 976 -48.23 -9.40 -17.35
C LEU A 976 -48.45 -8.46 -18.56
N GLY A 977 -48.88 -8.98 -19.71
CA GLY A 977 -49.08 -8.18 -20.92
C GLY A 977 -50.21 -7.15 -20.73
N ARG A 978 -51.35 -7.60 -20.19
CA ARG A 978 -52.48 -6.71 -19.83
C ARG A 978 -52.12 -5.73 -18.71
N LEU A 979 -51.37 -6.16 -17.71
CA LEU A 979 -50.88 -5.28 -16.65
C LEU A 979 -50.01 -4.15 -17.23
N ILE A 980 -49.07 -4.46 -18.12
CA ILE A 980 -48.20 -3.46 -18.76
C ILE A 980 -49.01 -2.44 -19.54
N GLN A 981 -49.99 -2.89 -20.34
CA GLN A 981 -50.90 -2.00 -21.08
C GLN A 981 -51.64 -1.04 -20.11
N LYS A 982 -52.12 -1.55 -18.97
CA LYS A 982 -52.82 -0.73 -17.99
C LYS A 982 -51.90 0.26 -17.27
N VAL A 983 -50.69 -0.16 -16.90
CA VAL A 983 -49.63 0.72 -16.35
C VAL A 983 -49.21 1.80 -17.35
N ALA A 984 -49.30 1.53 -18.65
CA ALA A 984 -48.99 2.50 -19.70
C ALA A 984 -50.04 3.61 -19.83
N GLU A 985 -51.27 3.42 -19.37
CA GLU A 985 -52.29 4.47 -19.34
C GLU A 985 -51.97 5.58 -18.31
N VAL A 986 -51.13 5.31 -17.31
CA VAL A 986 -50.84 6.26 -16.22
C VAL A 986 -50.09 7.49 -16.74
N ASP A 987 -50.68 8.66 -16.48
CA ASP A 987 -50.07 9.94 -16.78
C ASP A 987 -48.84 10.19 -15.89
N GLY A 988 -47.81 10.82 -16.48
CA GLY A 988 -46.51 10.96 -15.84
C GLY A 988 -45.54 9.80 -16.13
N ILE A 989 -46.01 8.55 -16.21
CA ILE A 989 -45.15 7.42 -16.62
C ILE A 989 -44.82 7.52 -18.12
N LYS A 990 -43.52 7.52 -18.42
CA LYS A 990 -42.97 7.62 -19.78
C LYS A 990 -42.31 6.34 -20.26
N ARG A 991 -42.07 5.37 -19.37
CA ARG A 991 -41.35 4.14 -19.70
C ARG A 991 -41.67 3.00 -18.74
N ILE A 992 -41.76 1.78 -19.27
CA ILE A 992 -41.99 0.55 -18.52
C ILE A 992 -40.90 -0.46 -18.86
N ARG A 993 -40.44 -1.21 -17.84
CA ARG A 993 -39.60 -2.39 -17.98
C ARG A 993 -40.13 -3.51 -17.09
N TYR A 994 -39.70 -4.74 -17.38
CA TYR A 994 -39.79 -5.87 -16.47
C TYR A 994 -38.49 -6.67 -16.52
N THR A 995 -38.21 -7.48 -15.51
CA THR A 995 -37.04 -8.37 -15.49
C THR A 995 -37.32 -9.62 -14.66
N THR A 996 -36.45 -10.63 -14.74
CA THR A 996 -36.63 -12.00 -14.19
C THR A 996 -37.77 -12.78 -14.86
N SER A 997 -37.71 -12.94 -16.19
CA SER A 997 -38.69 -13.74 -16.93
C SER A 997 -38.23 -15.19 -17.20
N HIS A 998 -39.18 -16.09 -17.46
CA HIS A 998 -38.92 -17.48 -17.82
C HIS A 998 -39.54 -17.81 -19.19
N PRO A 999 -38.82 -18.47 -20.12
CA PRO A 999 -39.29 -18.74 -21.49
C PRO A 999 -40.66 -19.40 -21.58
N ARG A 1000 -40.96 -20.33 -20.66
CA ARG A 1000 -42.21 -21.09 -20.63
C ARG A 1000 -43.47 -20.23 -20.44
N ASP A 1001 -43.34 -19.07 -19.79
CA ASP A 1001 -44.48 -18.26 -19.36
C ASP A 1001 -44.61 -16.98 -20.25
N MET A 1002 -44.24 -17.09 -21.53
CA MET A 1002 -44.36 -16.02 -22.53
C MET A 1002 -45.74 -16.06 -23.22
N HIS A 1003 -46.71 -15.38 -22.62
CA HIS A 1003 -48.09 -15.32 -23.09
C HIS A 1003 -48.28 -14.38 -24.30
N SER A 1004 -49.32 -14.62 -25.10
CA SER A 1004 -49.56 -13.89 -26.36
C SER A 1004 -49.75 -12.38 -26.17
N SER A 1005 -50.44 -12.00 -25.11
CA SER A 1005 -50.59 -10.62 -24.62
C SER A 1005 -49.26 -9.88 -24.43
N LEU A 1006 -48.19 -10.56 -24.03
CA LEU A 1006 -46.88 -9.95 -23.81
C LEU A 1006 -46.15 -9.69 -25.15
N TYR A 1007 -46.38 -10.51 -26.18
CA TYR A 1007 -45.93 -10.21 -27.54
C TYR A 1007 -46.67 -8.99 -28.11
N GLU A 1008 -48.00 -8.93 -27.96
CA GLU A 1008 -48.80 -7.78 -28.42
C GLU A 1008 -48.47 -6.50 -27.62
N ALA A 1009 -48.10 -6.60 -26.33
CA ALA A 1009 -47.60 -5.47 -25.55
C ALA A 1009 -46.26 -4.94 -26.11
N HIS A 1010 -45.30 -5.81 -26.44
CA HIS A 1010 -44.05 -5.37 -27.11
C HIS A 1010 -44.30 -4.73 -28.47
N LYS A 1011 -45.28 -5.25 -29.22
CA LYS A 1011 -45.65 -4.78 -30.55
C LYS A 1011 -46.32 -3.40 -30.56
N TYR A 1012 -47.25 -3.15 -29.64
CA TYR A 1012 -48.13 -1.97 -29.69
C TYR A 1012 -47.89 -0.92 -28.61
N GLU A 1013 -47.25 -1.25 -27.47
CA GLU A 1013 -47.08 -0.28 -26.37
C GLU A 1013 -45.73 0.47 -26.47
N PRO A 1014 -45.71 1.75 -26.91
CA PRO A 1014 -44.47 2.49 -27.09
C PRO A 1014 -43.74 2.83 -25.77
N LYS A 1015 -44.44 2.89 -24.63
CA LYS A 1015 -43.82 3.08 -23.31
C LYS A 1015 -43.08 1.82 -22.84
N LEU A 1016 -43.45 0.62 -23.32
CA LEU A 1016 -42.71 -0.60 -23.02
C LEU A 1016 -41.38 -0.60 -23.77
N MET A 1017 -40.29 -0.79 -23.02
CA MET A 1017 -38.96 -0.80 -23.62
C MET A 1017 -38.72 -2.03 -24.50
N PRO A 1018 -38.07 -1.86 -25.67
CA PRO A 1018 -37.65 -2.94 -26.55
C PRO A 1018 -36.42 -3.67 -25.98
N CYS A 1019 -36.54 -4.19 -24.76
CA CYS A 1019 -35.48 -4.93 -24.11
C CYS A 1019 -36.08 -6.02 -23.23
N VAL A 1020 -35.80 -7.28 -23.57
CA VAL A 1020 -36.34 -8.46 -22.89
C VAL A 1020 -35.20 -9.21 -22.22
N HIS A 1021 -35.29 -9.34 -20.90
CA HIS A 1021 -34.41 -10.21 -20.13
C HIS A 1021 -35.05 -11.59 -19.96
N LEU A 1022 -34.65 -12.51 -20.84
CA LEU A 1022 -35.17 -13.87 -20.91
C LEU A 1022 -34.03 -14.90 -20.73
N PRO A 1023 -33.60 -15.18 -19.49
CA PRO A 1023 -32.66 -16.25 -19.18
C PRO A 1023 -33.01 -17.56 -19.89
N VAL A 1024 -32.05 -18.14 -20.61
CA VAL A 1024 -32.10 -19.52 -21.16
C VAL A 1024 -31.38 -20.52 -20.26
N GLN A 1025 -30.30 -20.10 -19.58
CA GLN A 1025 -29.38 -20.88 -18.73
C GLN A 1025 -28.41 -21.80 -19.49
N SER A 1026 -28.82 -22.44 -20.59
CA SER A 1026 -27.92 -23.23 -21.46
C SER A 1026 -28.53 -23.41 -22.87
N GLY A 1027 -27.70 -23.55 -23.90
CA GLY A 1027 -28.13 -23.90 -25.27
C GLY A 1027 -28.00 -25.40 -25.59
N SER A 1028 -28.16 -26.28 -24.58
CA SER A 1028 -28.28 -27.72 -24.79
C SER A 1028 -29.56 -28.27 -24.15
N ASP A 1029 -30.39 -28.95 -24.93
CA ASP A 1029 -31.57 -29.68 -24.44
C ASP A 1029 -31.25 -30.77 -23.41
N SER A 1030 -30.02 -31.29 -23.42
CA SER A 1030 -29.54 -32.22 -22.40
C SER A 1030 -29.31 -31.50 -21.06
N VAL A 1031 -28.67 -30.33 -21.08
CA VAL A 1031 -28.47 -29.50 -19.89
C VAL A 1031 -29.80 -28.92 -19.39
N LEU A 1032 -30.63 -28.35 -20.27
CA LEU A 1032 -31.94 -27.76 -19.92
C LEU A 1032 -32.88 -28.76 -19.22
N ARG A 1033 -32.91 -30.01 -19.69
CA ARG A 1033 -33.68 -31.08 -19.01
C ARG A 1033 -33.13 -31.38 -17.62
N ARG A 1034 -31.80 -31.47 -17.44
CA ARG A 1034 -31.16 -31.68 -16.13
C ARG A 1034 -31.31 -30.48 -15.18
N MET A 1035 -31.43 -29.27 -15.72
CA MET A 1035 -31.78 -28.05 -14.99
C MET A 1035 -33.27 -27.96 -14.61
N ASN A 1036 -34.12 -28.85 -15.12
CA ASN A 1036 -35.59 -28.82 -15.01
C ASN A 1036 -36.23 -27.55 -15.60
N ARG A 1037 -35.76 -27.10 -16.77
CA ARG A 1037 -36.17 -25.82 -17.39
C ARG A 1037 -37.48 -25.86 -18.18
N LYS A 1038 -38.00 -27.05 -18.49
CA LYS A 1038 -39.31 -27.28 -19.16
C LYS A 1038 -39.52 -26.53 -20.50
N HIS A 1039 -38.44 -26.26 -21.22
CA HIS A 1039 -38.42 -25.84 -22.62
C HIS A 1039 -37.12 -26.38 -23.26
N SER A 1040 -37.12 -26.42 -24.58
CA SER A 1040 -36.02 -26.74 -25.46
C SER A 1040 -35.35 -25.47 -26.02
N VAL A 1041 -34.18 -25.65 -26.63
CA VAL A 1041 -33.48 -24.60 -27.38
C VAL A 1041 -34.33 -24.12 -28.57
N LYS A 1042 -35.06 -25.03 -29.23
CA LYS A 1042 -35.95 -24.65 -30.34
C LYS A 1042 -37.08 -23.74 -29.88
N GLU A 1043 -37.83 -24.14 -28.84
CA GLU A 1043 -38.92 -23.31 -28.30
C GLU A 1043 -38.42 -21.94 -27.83
N TYR A 1044 -37.17 -21.86 -27.32
CA TYR A 1044 -36.54 -20.58 -27.01
C TYR A 1044 -36.29 -19.72 -28.26
N ILE A 1045 -35.80 -20.30 -29.36
CA ILE A 1045 -35.60 -19.57 -30.63
C ILE A 1045 -36.95 -19.12 -31.21
N ASP A 1046 -37.96 -19.99 -31.21
CA ASP A 1046 -39.32 -19.67 -31.69
C ASP A 1046 -39.88 -18.43 -30.93
N ILE A 1047 -39.64 -18.31 -29.61
CA ILE A 1047 -40.01 -17.12 -28.79
C ILE A 1047 -39.24 -15.86 -29.22
N ILE A 1048 -37.94 -15.97 -29.48
CA ILE A 1048 -37.07 -14.86 -29.92
C ILE A 1048 -37.53 -14.32 -31.28
N ASP A 1049 -37.86 -15.21 -32.21
CA ASP A 1049 -38.29 -14.83 -33.55
C ASP A 1049 -39.67 -14.17 -33.54
N ILE A 1050 -40.64 -14.68 -32.76
CA ILE A 1050 -41.94 -14.02 -32.54
C ILE A 1050 -41.76 -12.60 -31.96
N LEU A 1051 -40.82 -12.41 -31.03
CA LEU A 1051 -40.53 -11.09 -30.46
C LEU A 1051 -39.88 -10.13 -31.47
N ARG A 1052 -39.04 -10.63 -32.38
CA ARG A 1052 -38.43 -9.85 -33.47
C ARG A 1052 -39.45 -9.43 -34.52
N ASP A 1053 -40.34 -10.33 -34.90
CA ASP A 1053 -41.46 -10.07 -35.83
C ASP A 1053 -42.47 -9.08 -35.21
N ALA A 1054 -42.69 -9.16 -33.89
CA ALA A 1054 -43.48 -8.18 -33.15
C ALA A 1054 -42.77 -6.80 -33.10
N ARG A 1055 -41.45 -6.76 -32.93
CA ARG A 1055 -40.69 -5.52 -32.77
C ARG A 1055 -39.22 -5.65 -33.20
N ASN A 1056 -38.86 -4.98 -34.29
CA ASN A 1056 -37.55 -5.13 -34.93
C ASN A 1056 -36.38 -4.45 -34.18
N ASP A 1057 -36.63 -3.48 -33.30
CA ASP A 1057 -35.62 -2.81 -32.47
C ASP A 1057 -35.36 -3.53 -31.12
N ILE A 1058 -35.91 -4.73 -30.92
CA ILE A 1058 -35.89 -5.44 -29.64
C ILE A 1058 -34.51 -6.05 -29.32
N ALA A 1059 -33.98 -5.67 -28.14
CA ALA A 1059 -32.75 -6.18 -27.59
C ALA A 1059 -33.03 -7.36 -26.63
N PHE A 1060 -32.26 -8.44 -26.76
CA PHE A 1060 -32.37 -9.59 -25.86
C PHE A 1060 -31.23 -9.65 -24.86
N SER A 1061 -31.53 -10.07 -23.63
CA SER A 1061 -30.51 -10.45 -22.65
C SER A 1061 -30.86 -11.75 -21.94
N SER A 1062 -29.86 -12.51 -21.52
CA SER A 1062 -30.03 -13.84 -20.93
C SER A 1062 -28.93 -14.18 -19.93
N ASP A 1063 -29.26 -15.01 -18.94
CA ASP A 1063 -28.32 -15.71 -18.08
C ASP A 1063 -27.86 -17.04 -18.69
N PHE A 1064 -26.63 -17.45 -18.35
CA PHE A 1064 -26.01 -18.72 -18.71
C PHE A 1064 -25.31 -19.32 -17.49
N ILE A 1065 -25.46 -20.63 -17.26
CA ILE A 1065 -24.79 -21.37 -16.17
C ILE A 1065 -23.83 -22.40 -16.79
N VAL A 1066 -22.54 -22.08 -16.79
CA VAL A 1066 -21.47 -22.93 -17.33
C VAL A 1066 -20.90 -23.85 -16.25
N GLY A 1067 -20.57 -25.08 -16.62
CA GLY A 1067 -20.07 -26.12 -15.73
C GLY A 1067 -21.16 -26.82 -14.92
N PHE A 1068 -22.39 -26.87 -15.45
CA PHE A 1068 -23.49 -27.59 -14.81
C PHE A 1068 -23.19 -29.11 -14.72
N PRO A 1069 -23.63 -29.84 -13.67
CA PRO A 1069 -23.30 -31.26 -13.51
C PRO A 1069 -23.72 -32.12 -14.71
N GLY A 1070 -22.71 -32.70 -15.39
CA GLY A 1070 -22.88 -33.53 -16.57
C GLY A 1070 -22.78 -32.80 -17.92
N GLU A 1071 -22.55 -31.47 -17.94
CA GLU A 1071 -22.30 -30.71 -19.17
C GLU A 1071 -21.06 -31.25 -19.92
N THR A 1072 -21.22 -31.49 -21.22
CA THR A 1072 -20.15 -31.92 -22.15
C THR A 1072 -19.58 -30.73 -22.94
N GLU A 1073 -18.53 -30.96 -23.74
CA GLU A 1073 -18.01 -29.93 -24.65
C GLU A 1073 -18.99 -29.63 -25.79
N GLU A 1074 -19.76 -30.63 -26.21
CA GLU A 1074 -20.83 -30.50 -27.21
C GLU A 1074 -22.03 -29.71 -26.65
N ASP A 1075 -22.40 -29.95 -25.38
CA ASP A 1075 -23.41 -29.15 -24.66
C ASP A 1075 -23.00 -27.67 -24.58
N PHE A 1076 -21.70 -27.43 -24.37
CA PHE A 1076 -21.12 -26.08 -24.32
C PHE A 1076 -21.12 -25.40 -25.70
N GLU A 1077 -20.69 -26.10 -26.76
CA GLU A 1077 -20.72 -25.53 -28.12
C GLU A 1077 -22.16 -25.30 -28.63
N GLY A 1078 -23.14 -26.12 -28.21
CA GLY A 1078 -24.57 -25.82 -28.41
C GLY A 1078 -24.99 -24.49 -27.78
N THR A 1079 -24.47 -24.19 -26.57
CA THR A 1079 -24.65 -22.89 -25.92
C THR A 1079 -24.00 -21.75 -26.71
N MET A 1080 -22.79 -21.97 -27.25
CA MET A 1080 -22.12 -20.98 -28.11
C MET A 1080 -22.90 -20.73 -29.42
N ASN A 1081 -23.47 -21.77 -30.04
CA ASN A 1081 -24.28 -21.65 -31.24
C ASN A 1081 -25.57 -20.86 -30.99
N LEU A 1082 -26.26 -21.10 -29.88
CA LEU A 1082 -27.43 -20.32 -29.49
C LEU A 1082 -27.09 -18.83 -29.29
N VAL A 1083 -25.96 -18.54 -28.61
CA VAL A 1083 -25.46 -17.17 -28.43
C VAL A 1083 -25.19 -16.48 -29.77
N ARG A 1084 -24.55 -17.17 -30.72
CA ARG A 1084 -24.29 -16.65 -32.07
C ARG A 1084 -25.57 -16.40 -32.88
N HIS A 1085 -26.55 -17.29 -32.76
CA HIS A 1085 -27.80 -17.22 -33.51
C HIS A 1085 -28.73 -16.11 -32.98
N VAL A 1086 -28.83 -15.96 -31.66
CA VAL A 1086 -29.70 -14.94 -31.05
C VAL A 1086 -29.06 -13.57 -31.02
N GLY A 1087 -27.73 -13.44 -30.90
CA GLY A 1087 -27.06 -12.13 -30.90
C GLY A 1087 -27.48 -11.26 -29.71
N PHE A 1088 -27.34 -11.79 -28.50
CA PHE A 1088 -27.75 -11.10 -27.26
C PHE A 1088 -27.01 -9.78 -27.06
N ALA A 1089 -27.76 -8.71 -26.75
CA ALA A 1089 -27.20 -7.40 -26.40
C ALA A 1089 -26.50 -7.40 -25.04
N THR A 1090 -26.93 -8.27 -24.12
CA THR A 1090 -26.28 -8.48 -22.81
C THR A 1090 -26.36 -9.95 -22.39
N SER A 1091 -25.24 -10.54 -21.93
CA SER A 1091 -25.20 -11.92 -21.43
C SER A 1091 -24.61 -12.00 -20.02
N TYR A 1092 -25.32 -12.62 -19.08
CA TYR A 1092 -24.81 -12.84 -17.71
C TYR A 1092 -24.34 -14.28 -17.55
N SER A 1093 -23.02 -14.51 -17.58
CA SER A 1093 -22.44 -15.86 -17.53
C SER A 1093 -21.93 -16.19 -16.13
N PHE A 1094 -22.51 -17.22 -15.51
CA PHE A 1094 -22.19 -17.68 -14.17
C PHE A 1094 -21.56 -19.07 -14.20
N LYS A 1095 -20.59 -19.32 -13.32
CA LYS A 1095 -20.14 -20.70 -13.02
C LYS A 1095 -21.17 -21.38 -12.12
N TYR A 1096 -21.54 -22.62 -12.41
CA TYR A 1096 -22.41 -23.41 -11.53
C TYR A 1096 -21.88 -23.43 -10.09
N SER A 1097 -22.77 -23.12 -9.14
CA SER A 1097 -22.48 -23.05 -7.71
C SER A 1097 -23.45 -23.98 -6.96
N PRO A 1098 -22.98 -25.12 -6.41
CA PRO A 1098 -23.87 -26.04 -5.70
C PRO A 1098 -24.34 -25.42 -4.38
N ARG A 1099 -25.66 -25.28 -4.21
CA ARG A 1099 -26.25 -24.76 -2.97
C ARG A 1099 -26.76 -25.91 -2.08
N PRO A 1100 -26.75 -25.76 -0.74
CA PRO A 1100 -27.49 -26.65 0.14
C PRO A 1100 -28.97 -26.72 -0.23
N GLY A 1101 -29.59 -27.90 -0.12
CA GLY A 1101 -31.01 -28.12 -0.46
C GLY A 1101 -31.35 -28.26 -1.96
N THR A 1102 -30.47 -27.88 -2.90
CA THR A 1102 -30.82 -27.89 -4.34
C THR A 1102 -30.57 -29.24 -5.02
N PRO A 1103 -31.51 -29.80 -5.81
CA PRO A 1103 -31.38 -31.12 -6.45
C PRO A 1103 -30.14 -31.31 -7.35
N ALA A 1104 -29.62 -30.25 -7.99
CA ALA A 1104 -28.44 -30.34 -8.85
C ALA A 1104 -27.16 -30.71 -8.08
N ARG A 1105 -27.14 -30.56 -6.75
CA ARG A 1105 -26.00 -30.95 -5.90
C ARG A 1105 -25.80 -32.47 -5.87
N SER A 1106 -26.86 -33.27 -5.87
CA SER A 1106 -26.79 -34.75 -5.79
C SER A 1106 -26.50 -35.43 -7.13
N ILE A 1107 -26.56 -34.70 -8.25
CA ILE A 1107 -26.28 -35.21 -9.62
C ILE A 1107 -24.77 -35.46 -9.86
N GLN A 1108 -23.90 -35.03 -8.93
CA GLN A 1108 -22.44 -35.01 -9.12
C GLN A 1108 -21.79 -36.41 -8.97
N THR A 1109 -21.58 -37.13 -10.09
CA THR A 1109 -20.93 -38.46 -10.09
C THR A 1109 -19.43 -38.41 -9.78
N ARG A 1110 -18.95 -39.46 -9.09
CA ARG A 1110 -17.65 -39.56 -8.40
C ARG A 1110 -16.40 -39.48 -9.31
N CYS A 1111 -16.56 -39.48 -10.65
CA CYS A 1111 -15.45 -39.65 -11.60
C CYS A 1111 -14.89 -38.35 -12.22
N GLN A 1112 -15.59 -37.20 -12.16
CA GLN A 1112 -15.16 -35.97 -12.84
C GLN A 1112 -14.09 -35.13 -12.09
N ARG A 1113 -13.73 -35.48 -10.85
CA ARG A 1113 -12.95 -34.61 -9.95
C ARG A 1113 -11.48 -34.35 -10.32
N LYS A 1114 -10.84 -35.13 -11.21
CA LYS A 1114 -9.37 -35.05 -11.44
C LYS A 1114 -8.88 -34.55 -12.81
N LYS A 1115 -9.72 -34.37 -13.85
CA LYS A 1115 -9.22 -34.11 -15.23
C LYS A 1115 -9.75 -32.90 -16.02
N LYS A 1116 -10.70 -32.08 -15.50
CA LYS A 1116 -11.20 -30.88 -16.24
C LYS A 1116 -11.29 -29.56 -15.47
N ALA A 1117 -11.00 -29.51 -14.17
CA ALA A 1117 -11.21 -28.30 -13.35
C ALA A 1117 -10.40 -27.07 -13.82
N ALA A 1118 -9.17 -27.27 -14.30
CA ALA A 1118 -8.30 -26.19 -14.80
C ALA A 1118 -8.60 -25.78 -16.26
N ALA A 1119 -9.12 -26.69 -17.09
CA ALA A 1119 -9.37 -26.43 -18.51
C ALA A 1119 -10.71 -25.70 -18.76
N CYS A 1120 -11.81 -26.15 -18.13
CA CYS A 1120 -13.15 -25.76 -18.56
C CYS A 1120 -13.83 -24.63 -17.76
N THR A 1121 -13.17 -23.96 -16.80
CA THR A 1121 -13.87 -22.96 -15.94
C THR A 1121 -13.34 -21.52 -16.00
N GLY A 1122 -12.14 -21.30 -16.53
CA GLY A 1122 -11.68 -19.96 -16.92
C GLY A 1122 -11.91 -19.69 -18.41
N TYR A 1123 -11.47 -20.63 -19.25
CA TYR A 1123 -11.51 -20.52 -20.71
C TYR A 1123 -12.95 -20.37 -21.23
N ASN A 1124 -13.85 -21.28 -20.86
CA ASN A 1124 -15.22 -21.34 -21.38
C ASN A 1124 -16.07 -20.10 -21.02
N ILE A 1125 -15.90 -19.51 -19.83
CA ILE A 1125 -16.58 -18.25 -19.46
C ILE A 1125 -15.99 -17.08 -20.26
N CYS A 1126 -14.67 -17.06 -20.47
CA CYS A 1126 -14.01 -16.07 -21.32
C CYS A 1126 -14.42 -16.19 -22.80
N CYS A 1127 -14.65 -17.42 -23.29
CA CYS A 1127 -15.13 -17.67 -24.64
C CYS A 1127 -16.57 -17.21 -24.86
N LEU A 1128 -17.48 -17.41 -23.88
CA LEU A 1128 -18.84 -16.85 -23.95
C LEU A 1128 -18.80 -15.32 -24.01
N THR A 1129 -18.10 -14.67 -23.08
CA THR A 1129 -18.06 -13.20 -23.03
C THR A 1129 -17.35 -12.60 -24.24
N SER A 1130 -16.24 -13.19 -24.70
CA SER A 1130 -15.52 -12.77 -25.90
C SER A 1130 -16.36 -12.92 -27.17
N SER A 1131 -17.13 -14.01 -27.32
CA SER A 1131 -17.95 -14.23 -28.51
C SER A 1131 -19.17 -13.29 -28.56
N VAL A 1132 -19.77 -12.94 -27.42
CA VAL A 1132 -20.83 -11.92 -27.37
C VAL A 1132 -20.26 -10.55 -27.77
N LEU A 1133 -19.10 -10.17 -27.23
CA LEU A 1133 -18.40 -8.94 -27.64
C LEU A 1133 -18.01 -8.92 -29.13
N SER A 1134 -17.73 -10.08 -29.73
CA SER A 1134 -17.34 -10.20 -31.15
C SER A 1134 -18.53 -10.20 -32.13
N ILE A 1135 -19.76 -10.11 -31.63
CA ILE A 1135 -21.02 -10.12 -32.42
C ILE A 1135 -21.80 -8.81 -32.23
N VAL A 1136 -21.53 -8.08 -31.14
CA VAL A 1136 -22.08 -6.75 -30.84
C VAL A 1136 -21.18 -5.62 -31.39
N VAL A 1137 -19.96 -5.93 -31.82
CA VAL A 1137 -19.01 -5.05 -32.53
C VAL A 1137 -18.94 -5.44 -34.01
#